data_AF-A0A7J7F9V7-F1
#
_entry.id   AF-A0A7J7F9V7-F1
#
_cell.length_a   1.000
_cell.length_b   1.000
_cell.length_c   1.000
_cell.angle_alpha   90.00
_cell.angle_beta   90.00
_cell.angle_gamma   90.00
#
_symmetry.space_group_name_H-M   'P 1'
#
loop_
_entity.id
_entity.type
_entity.pdbx_description
1 polymer ?
#
loop_
_entity_poly.entity_id
_entity_poly.type
_entity_poly.pdbx_seq_one_letter_code
_entity_poly.pdbx_strand_id
1 'polypeptide(L)'
;MTSEEQTHGPTQAQSGCWDPLVSGGRQAPPLAVTGFAARQRASRGPGRGGQSPAAEPMAAEPEPEGRAAGPLLSDLYHITMALGYWRAGRARDPADFELFFRACPFGGAFALAAGLRDCVRFLRSFRLRDADVQFLASVLPPDTEPAFFDHLRALDCSGVTLRALPEGSLAFPGVPLLQVSGPLLVVQLLETPLLCLVSYASLIATNAARLRLIAGPEKRLLEMGLRRAQGPDGGLTASTYSYLGGFDASSNMLAGQLRGVPVAGTLAHSFITSFSGTEVSPDPMLAPAAGPGPRVDLAACVEAWLERVCVHLGLGVHEPHRGERVAFVAYALAFPQAFYGLLDTYSVQRSGLPNFLAVALALGQLGYQAVGVRLDSGDLLQQAQEIRGVFRTIAAQFQVPWLESVPIAVSNNIDEEELARLAQEGSEVNVIGIGTNVVTCPRQPSLGCVYKLVSVGGQPRMKLTEDPEKQTLPGSKAAFRLLGSDGEAPPTPRWSPSRSQAPHVILGAHPTTHTHTGSLLLDVLQLAEEPPPQAGQELRVWPRGARESCTVRPAHVEPLLRLWVQQGQLCEPLPSLAESRALAQLSLRCLSPAHRWLEQPALYQVGGGPCHQPTVRALCPHGLPSSSLLLPTAAGPGGQTDCRRRPVRILWWRLPEINMSHSLSPTTCYVSFFHLACHPLDCQGLPGWAGIRSQSKSSCSQGRPRPGQGGEAAPC
;
A
#
# COMPACT_ATOMS: atom_id res chain seq x y z
N MET A 1 -15.29 66.40 -1.77
CA MET A 1 -14.13 67.09 -2.38
C MET A 1 -13.72 66.21 -3.55
N THR A 2 -14.20 66.50 -4.78
CA THR A 2 -13.64 67.51 -5.73
C THR A 2 -12.23 67.11 -6.18
N SER A 3 -11.86 67.05 -7.46
CA SER A 3 -12.53 67.39 -8.74
C SER A 3 -11.64 66.79 -9.87
N GLU A 4 -12.17 66.40 -11.04
CA GLU A 4 -12.05 67.08 -12.36
C GLU A 4 -10.59 67.51 -12.73
N GLU A 5 -10.05 67.35 -13.95
CA GLU A 5 -10.59 67.80 -15.24
C GLU A 5 -9.84 67.21 -16.48
N GLN A 6 -10.56 67.00 -17.60
CA GLN A 6 -10.28 67.36 -19.03
C GLN A 6 -8.90 67.11 -19.70
N THR A 7 -8.74 66.23 -20.72
CA THR A 7 -9.08 66.25 -22.19
C THR A 7 -8.04 66.85 -23.17
N HIS A 8 -7.51 66.04 -24.10
CA HIS A 8 -7.63 66.18 -25.58
C HIS A 8 -6.72 65.18 -26.36
N GLY A 9 -7.17 64.70 -27.53
CA GLY A 9 -6.38 63.93 -28.53
C GLY A 9 -6.21 64.76 -29.83
N PRO A 10 -6.21 64.17 -31.06
CA PRO A 10 -6.22 62.75 -31.46
C PRO A 10 -5.29 62.41 -32.68
N THR A 11 -5.60 61.31 -33.40
CA THR A 11 -5.05 60.76 -34.68
C THR A 11 -3.91 59.73 -34.55
N GLN A 12 -3.76 58.67 -35.36
CA GLN A 12 -4.61 57.93 -36.32
C GLN A 12 -3.90 56.56 -36.60
N ALA A 13 -4.46 55.50 -37.20
CA ALA A 13 -5.81 54.89 -37.23
C ALA A 13 -5.79 53.68 -38.22
N GLN A 14 -6.47 52.56 -37.93
CA GLN A 14 -7.06 51.65 -38.96
C GLN A 14 -7.97 50.55 -38.38
N SER A 15 -8.82 49.99 -39.24
CA SER A 15 -10.08 49.30 -38.92
C SER A 15 -10.23 47.92 -39.59
N GLY A 16 -11.07 47.03 -39.07
CA GLY A 16 -11.53 45.85 -39.83
C GLY A 16 -12.45 44.89 -39.07
N CYS A 17 -13.76 44.98 -39.30
CA CYS A 17 -14.70 43.89 -39.04
C CYS A 17 -14.60 42.83 -40.15
N TRP A 18 -14.70 41.54 -39.82
CA TRP A 18 -15.16 40.50 -40.75
C TRP A 18 -15.82 39.32 -40.04
N ASP A 19 -17.00 39.00 -40.56
CA ASP A 19 -17.73 37.72 -40.58
C ASP A 19 -18.43 37.71 -41.96
N PRO A 20 -18.93 36.60 -42.55
CA PRO A 20 -18.82 35.19 -42.16
C PRO A 20 -18.37 34.29 -43.35
N LEU A 21 -18.26 32.95 -43.16
CA LEU A 21 -18.92 31.93 -44.02
C LEU A 21 -18.62 30.47 -43.60
N VAL A 22 -19.49 29.56 -44.07
CA VAL A 22 -19.66 28.17 -43.61
C VAL A 22 -19.31 27.16 -44.71
N SER A 23 -18.73 26.02 -44.35
CA SER A 23 -19.08 24.64 -44.79
C SER A 23 -17.86 23.71 -44.98
N GLY A 24 -18.02 22.41 -44.70
CA GLY A 24 -16.99 21.39 -44.96
C GLY A 24 -16.87 20.29 -43.90
N GLY A 25 -17.97 19.57 -43.60
CA GLY A 25 -17.96 18.54 -42.55
C GLY A 25 -17.29 17.22 -42.94
N ARG A 26 -16.67 16.55 -41.96
CA ARG A 26 -16.56 15.09 -41.90
C ARG A 26 -16.86 14.62 -40.48
N GLN A 27 -17.72 13.61 -40.36
CA GLN A 27 -18.16 13.03 -39.09
C GLN A 27 -17.08 12.13 -38.49
N ALA A 28 -16.97 12.13 -37.16
CA ALA A 28 -16.31 11.09 -36.38
C ALA A 28 -17.34 10.53 -35.36
N PRO A 29 -17.46 9.20 -35.19
CA PRO A 29 -18.47 8.60 -34.33
C PRO A 29 -18.08 8.64 -32.84
N PRO A 30 -19.05 8.52 -31.91
CA PRO A 30 -18.80 8.55 -30.48
C PRO A 30 -18.09 7.29 -29.98
N LEU A 31 -17.18 7.46 -29.02
CA LEU A 31 -16.46 6.37 -28.35
C LEU A 31 -17.35 5.65 -27.33
N ALA A 32 -17.74 4.42 -27.63
CA ALA A 32 -18.28 3.48 -26.66
C ALA A 32 -17.14 2.77 -25.91
N VAL A 33 -17.27 2.63 -24.59
CA VAL A 33 -16.27 1.98 -23.73
C VAL A 33 -16.47 0.46 -23.73
N THR A 34 -15.79 -0.26 -24.63
CA THR A 34 -15.51 -1.70 -24.47
C THR A 34 -14.23 -2.13 -25.20
N GLY A 35 -13.33 -2.79 -24.46
CA GLY A 35 -12.33 -3.79 -24.89
C GLY A 35 -11.50 -3.57 -26.16
N PHE A 36 -10.17 -3.49 -26.02
CA PHE A 36 -9.24 -3.77 -27.12
C PHE A 36 -8.12 -4.74 -26.72
N ALA A 37 -8.08 -5.87 -27.42
CA ALA A 37 -6.92 -6.76 -27.48
C ALA A 37 -5.90 -6.22 -28.49
N ALA A 38 -4.62 -6.50 -28.26
CA ALA A 38 -3.55 -6.09 -29.17
C ALA A 38 -3.64 -6.80 -30.53
N ARG A 39 -3.43 -6.05 -31.62
CA ARG A 39 -2.90 -6.60 -32.88
C ARG A 39 -2.13 -5.55 -33.68
N GLN A 40 -0.89 -5.88 -33.98
CA GLN A 40 0.01 -5.11 -34.82
C GLN A 40 -0.52 -5.06 -36.27
N ARG A 41 -0.28 -3.94 -36.97
CA ARG A 41 -0.23 -3.91 -38.44
C ARG A 41 0.99 -3.12 -38.90
N ALA A 42 1.88 -3.80 -39.61
CA ALA A 42 2.97 -3.18 -40.32
C ALA A 42 2.46 -2.43 -41.56
N SER A 43 3.11 -1.33 -41.91
CA SER A 43 3.04 -0.72 -43.25
C SER A 43 4.45 -0.60 -43.82
N ARG A 44 4.63 -1.06 -45.06
CA ARG A 44 5.85 -0.87 -45.86
C ARG A 44 5.61 0.24 -46.88
N GLY A 45 6.57 1.15 -47.04
CA GLY A 45 6.63 2.15 -48.10
C GLY A 45 8.10 2.58 -48.31
N PRO A 46 8.59 2.76 -49.55
CA PRO A 46 10.04 2.69 -49.80
C PRO A 46 10.76 4.03 -49.93
N GLY A 47 11.92 4.12 -49.26
CA GLY A 47 13.20 4.57 -49.82
C GLY A 47 13.39 6.02 -50.31
N ARG A 48 14.36 6.71 -49.71
CA ARG A 48 15.55 7.26 -50.39
C ARG A 48 16.62 7.64 -49.37
N GLY A 49 17.90 7.52 -49.76
CA GLY A 49 19.03 7.70 -48.85
C GLY A 49 19.52 9.15 -48.77
N GLY A 50 20.17 9.46 -47.65
CA GLY A 50 20.97 10.67 -47.41
C GLY A 50 21.80 10.47 -46.16
N GLN A 51 23.13 10.59 -46.27
CA GLN A 51 24.03 10.53 -45.12
C GLN A 51 24.09 11.91 -44.45
N SER A 52 24.04 11.95 -43.12
CA SER A 52 24.38 13.13 -42.32
C SER A 52 24.88 12.68 -40.93
N PRO A 53 25.62 13.55 -40.20
CA PRO A 53 26.69 13.11 -39.30
C PRO A 53 26.25 12.61 -37.93
N ALA A 54 27.22 12.08 -37.18
CA ALA A 54 27.06 11.53 -35.84
C ALA A 54 26.36 12.51 -34.88
N ALA A 55 25.33 12.02 -34.19
CA ALA A 55 24.65 12.76 -33.14
C ALA A 55 25.44 12.66 -31.82
N GLU A 56 25.66 13.81 -31.17
CA GLU A 56 26.07 13.87 -29.77
C GLU A 56 25.01 13.20 -28.87
N PRO A 57 25.39 12.65 -27.70
CA PRO A 57 24.44 11.99 -26.82
C PRO A 57 23.39 13.00 -26.32
N MET A 58 22.13 12.80 -26.71
CA MET A 58 21.02 13.61 -26.20
C MET A 58 21.03 13.66 -24.68
N ALA A 59 20.90 14.87 -24.14
CA ALA A 59 20.69 15.08 -22.72
C ALA A 59 19.47 14.26 -22.24
N ALA A 60 19.63 13.58 -21.10
CA ALA A 60 18.56 12.77 -20.53
C ALA A 60 17.33 13.64 -20.23
N GLU A 61 16.17 13.23 -20.73
CA GLU A 61 14.91 13.86 -20.34
C GLU A 61 14.70 13.74 -18.82
N PRO A 62 14.16 14.78 -18.16
CA PRO A 62 13.85 14.71 -16.73
C PRO A 62 12.73 13.68 -16.52
N GLU A 63 13.00 12.60 -15.79
CA GLU A 63 11.96 11.62 -15.48
C GLU A 63 10.80 12.31 -14.73
N PRO A 64 9.54 12.18 -15.20
CA PRO A 64 8.40 12.92 -14.65
C PRO A 64 7.97 12.44 -13.26
N GLU A 65 8.46 11.28 -12.83
CA GLU A 65 8.34 10.79 -11.46
C GLU A 65 9.56 11.25 -10.65
N GLY A 66 9.36 11.93 -9.52
CA GLY A 66 10.46 12.31 -8.62
C GLY A 66 11.32 11.11 -8.15
N ARG A 67 12.55 11.37 -7.70
CA ARG A 67 13.38 10.38 -7.00
C ARG A 67 12.82 10.12 -5.60
N ALA A 68 11.91 9.15 -5.48
CA ALA A 68 11.37 8.65 -4.21
C ALA A 68 12.47 8.11 -3.27
N ALA A 69 13.49 7.47 -3.84
CA ALA A 69 14.67 6.98 -3.13
C ALA A 69 15.95 7.52 -3.79
N GLY A 70 16.92 7.93 -2.97
CA GLY A 70 18.26 8.34 -3.39
C GLY A 70 19.33 7.66 -2.53
N PRO A 71 20.62 7.72 -2.89
CA PRO A 71 21.69 7.01 -2.15
C PRO A 71 21.85 7.43 -0.68
N LEU A 72 21.38 8.63 -0.31
CA LEU A 72 21.32 9.11 1.08
C LEU A 72 20.09 8.61 1.86
N LEU A 73 19.22 7.75 1.29
CA LEU A 73 18.25 6.96 2.04
C LEU A 73 18.98 5.82 2.76
N SER A 74 19.86 6.20 3.69
CA SER A 74 20.84 5.34 4.31
C SER A 74 21.33 5.96 5.62
N ASP A 75 21.63 5.12 6.59
CA ASP A 75 22.23 5.56 7.86
C ASP A 75 23.74 5.84 7.70
N LEU A 76 24.29 6.73 8.54
CA LEU A 76 25.72 7.07 8.55
C LEU A 76 26.65 5.83 8.63
N TYR A 77 26.23 4.76 9.34
CA TYR A 77 27.05 3.56 9.48
C TYR A 77 27.27 2.80 8.16
N HIS A 78 26.42 2.97 7.15
CA HIS A 78 26.67 2.41 5.81
C HIS A 78 27.86 3.09 5.13
N ILE A 79 28.00 4.41 5.30
CA ILE A 79 29.11 5.18 4.73
C ILE A 79 30.41 4.92 5.50
N THR A 80 30.37 4.75 6.82
CA THR A 80 31.56 4.37 7.59
C THR A 80 31.99 2.92 7.30
N MET A 81 31.05 2.00 7.07
CA MET A 81 31.36 0.65 6.55
C MET A 81 31.94 0.70 5.13
N ALA A 82 31.43 1.57 4.25
CA ALA A 82 31.97 1.76 2.91
C ALA A 82 33.44 2.26 2.96
N LEU A 83 33.75 3.24 3.81
CA LEU A 83 35.12 3.68 4.07
C LEU A 83 35.99 2.55 4.64
N GLY A 84 35.44 1.73 5.56
CA GLY A 84 36.11 0.55 6.11
C GLY A 84 36.46 -0.48 5.04
N TYR A 85 35.53 -0.83 4.14
CA TYR A 85 35.80 -1.73 3.02
C TYR A 85 36.79 -1.15 2.01
N TRP A 86 36.72 0.16 1.75
CA TRP A 86 37.64 0.84 0.86
C TRP A 86 39.08 0.82 1.41
N ARG A 87 39.29 1.24 2.67
CA ARG A 87 40.60 1.20 3.35
C ARG A 87 41.14 -0.22 3.51
N ALA A 88 40.28 -1.22 3.68
CA ALA A 88 40.68 -2.62 3.74
C ALA A 88 41.00 -3.26 2.37
N GLY A 89 40.84 -2.52 1.25
CA GLY A 89 41.02 -3.06 -0.10
C GLY A 89 39.90 -3.99 -0.58
N ARG A 90 38.79 -4.07 0.17
CA ARG A 90 37.69 -5.05 0.00
C ARG A 90 36.47 -4.50 -0.73
N ALA A 91 36.46 -3.22 -1.11
CA ALA A 91 35.31 -2.57 -1.74
C ALA A 91 34.82 -3.26 -3.02
N ARG A 92 35.71 -3.96 -3.73
CA ARG A 92 35.45 -4.70 -4.97
C ARG A 92 35.31 -6.21 -4.80
N ASP A 93 35.34 -6.74 -3.58
CA ASP A 93 35.09 -8.17 -3.34
C ASP A 93 33.72 -8.55 -3.94
N PRO A 94 33.59 -9.64 -4.72
CA PRO A 94 32.29 -10.09 -5.18
C PRO A 94 31.50 -10.63 -3.99
N ALA A 95 30.30 -10.10 -3.77
CA ALA A 95 29.44 -10.44 -2.64
C ALA A 95 28.01 -10.73 -3.08
N ASP A 96 27.37 -11.69 -2.42
CA ASP A 96 25.95 -12.03 -2.58
C ASP A 96 25.19 -11.70 -1.28
N PHE A 97 24.11 -10.94 -1.42
CA PHE A 97 23.16 -10.64 -0.36
C PHE A 97 21.76 -11.13 -0.71
N GLU A 98 20.97 -11.50 0.30
CA GLU A 98 19.58 -11.91 0.13
C GLU A 98 18.64 -11.06 0.99
N LEU A 99 17.52 -10.64 0.40
CA LEU A 99 16.43 -9.96 1.09
C LEU A 99 15.29 -10.95 1.32
N PHE A 100 14.94 -11.24 2.57
CA PHE A 100 13.83 -12.12 2.94
C PHE A 100 13.15 -11.63 4.23
N PHE A 101 12.01 -12.20 4.61
CA PHE A 101 11.34 -11.88 5.89
C PHE A 101 11.21 -13.13 6.79
N ARG A 102 10.91 -12.92 8.08
CA ARG A 102 11.06 -13.96 9.13
C ARG A 102 9.76 -14.54 9.66
N ALA A 103 8.68 -13.78 9.61
CA ALA A 103 7.33 -14.20 9.95
C ALA A 103 6.35 -13.52 8.99
N CYS A 104 5.30 -14.22 8.59
CA CYS A 104 4.25 -13.62 7.74
C CYS A 104 3.51 -12.52 8.52
N PRO A 105 3.11 -11.43 7.83
CA PRO A 105 2.51 -10.29 8.49
C PRO A 105 1.07 -10.59 8.92
N PHE A 106 0.58 -9.84 9.91
CA PHE A 106 -0.81 -9.88 10.39
C PHE A 106 -1.27 -11.24 10.93
N GLY A 107 -0.33 -12.14 11.26
CA GLY A 107 -0.63 -13.52 11.66
C GLY A 107 -1.13 -14.42 10.52
N GLY A 108 -1.01 -13.99 9.25
CA GLY A 108 -1.33 -14.81 8.08
C GLY A 108 -0.25 -15.86 7.76
N ALA A 109 -0.45 -16.65 6.72
CA ALA A 109 0.52 -17.67 6.26
C ALA A 109 1.38 -17.26 5.05
N PHE A 110 1.11 -16.12 4.42
CA PHE A 110 1.83 -15.66 3.22
C PHE A 110 2.11 -14.15 3.26
N ALA A 111 3.01 -13.71 2.38
CA ALA A 111 3.07 -12.34 1.88
C ALA A 111 2.96 -12.34 0.34
N LEU A 112 2.60 -11.20 -0.26
CA LEU A 112 2.76 -10.97 -1.69
C LEU A 112 4.06 -10.21 -1.94
N ALA A 113 4.89 -10.70 -2.85
CA ALA A 113 6.10 -10.01 -3.27
C ALA A 113 5.76 -8.76 -4.09
N ALA A 114 6.30 -7.60 -3.69
CA ALA A 114 6.11 -6.32 -4.37
C ALA A 114 7.26 -5.33 -4.04
N GLY A 115 7.42 -4.30 -4.88
CA GLY A 115 8.44 -3.25 -4.74
C GLY A 115 9.58 -3.34 -5.76
N LEU A 116 9.63 -4.39 -6.58
CA LEU A 116 10.66 -4.62 -7.59
C LEU A 116 10.73 -3.48 -8.61
N ARG A 117 9.58 -2.92 -9.00
CA ARG A 117 9.49 -1.79 -9.93
C ARG A 117 10.27 -0.57 -9.43
N ASP A 118 10.08 -0.23 -8.16
CA ASP A 118 10.73 0.90 -7.52
C ASP A 118 12.20 0.59 -7.24
N CYS A 119 12.55 -0.66 -6.89
CA CYS A 119 13.93 -1.11 -6.76
C CYS A 119 14.73 -0.97 -8.06
N VAL A 120 14.21 -1.45 -9.20
CA VAL A 120 14.88 -1.30 -10.51
C VAL A 120 15.06 0.16 -10.88
N ARG A 121 14.05 1.01 -10.61
CA ARG A 121 14.11 2.44 -10.87
C ARG A 121 15.14 3.16 -9.99
N PHE A 122 15.26 2.75 -8.72
CA PHE A 122 16.31 3.19 -7.82
C PHE A 122 17.71 2.78 -8.32
N LEU A 123 17.93 1.51 -8.67
CA LEU A 123 19.23 1.02 -9.18
C LEU A 123 19.67 1.76 -10.45
N ARG A 124 18.76 1.97 -11.41
CA ARG A 124 19.04 2.72 -12.66
C ARG A 124 19.35 4.20 -12.44
N SER A 125 18.88 4.77 -11.33
CA SER A 125 19.09 6.19 -11.00
C SER A 125 20.06 6.39 -9.83
N PHE A 126 20.73 5.33 -9.33
CA PHE A 126 21.70 5.41 -8.24
C PHE A 126 22.91 6.24 -8.66
N ARG A 127 23.07 7.42 -8.05
CA ARG A 127 24.25 8.27 -8.20
C ARG A 127 24.32 9.29 -7.06
N LEU A 128 25.44 9.32 -6.35
CA LEU A 128 25.76 10.40 -5.41
C LEU A 128 26.10 11.67 -6.21
N ARG A 129 25.45 12.79 -5.90
CA ARG A 129 25.75 14.11 -6.47
C ARG A 129 26.91 14.74 -5.69
N ASP A 130 27.57 15.75 -6.27
CA ASP A 130 28.65 16.45 -5.57
C ASP A 130 28.22 17.06 -4.23
N ALA A 131 26.98 17.59 -4.15
CA ALA A 131 26.40 18.07 -2.88
C ALA A 131 26.20 16.94 -1.85
N ASP A 132 25.87 15.72 -2.29
CA ASP A 132 25.74 14.56 -1.41
C ASP A 132 27.13 14.16 -0.87
N VAL A 133 28.15 14.12 -1.74
CA VAL A 133 29.53 13.79 -1.36
C VAL A 133 30.16 14.88 -0.47
N GLN A 134 29.86 16.16 -0.71
CA GLN A 134 30.27 17.27 0.16
C GLN A 134 29.67 17.14 1.57
N PHE A 135 28.39 16.79 1.69
CA PHE A 135 27.78 16.50 2.97
C PHE A 135 28.43 15.29 3.66
N LEU A 136 28.71 14.21 2.93
CA LEU A 136 29.42 13.05 3.49
C LEU A 136 30.83 13.43 3.99
N ALA A 137 31.54 14.33 3.30
CA ALA A 137 32.83 14.84 3.74
C ALA A 137 32.74 15.69 5.02
N SER A 138 31.61 16.36 5.30
CA SER A 138 31.45 17.15 6.53
C SER A 138 31.07 16.33 7.76
N VAL A 139 30.66 15.06 7.61
CA VAL A 139 30.26 14.16 8.72
C VAL A 139 31.23 12.99 8.96
N LEU A 140 32.13 12.74 8.03
CA LEU A 140 33.23 11.77 8.18
C LEU A 140 34.45 12.42 8.90
N PRO A 141 35.41 11.61 9.39
CA PRO A 141 36.64 12.13 9.97
C PRO A 141 37.36 13.11 9.01
N PRO A 142 37.89 14.25 9.49
CA PRO A 142 38.50 15.28 8.64
C PRO A 142 39.80 14.82 7.96
N ASP A 143 40.41 13.73 8.44
CA ASP A 143 41.55 13.01 7.86
C ASP A 143 41.14 11.90 6.87
N THR A 144 39.87 11.84 6.46
CA THR A 144 39.41 10.92 5.42
C THR A 144 40.06 11.28 4.08
N GLU A 145 40.66 10.28 3.43
CA GLU A 145 41.44 10.48 2.21
C GLU A 145 40.59 11.02 1.05
N PRO A 146 41.03 12.09 0.34
CA PRO A 146 40.30 12.67 -0.80
C PRO A 146 39.85 11.64 -1.85
N ALA A 147 40.70 10.64 -2.12
CA ALA A 147 40.44 9.57 -3.08
C ALA A 147 39.21 8.69 -2.73
N PHE A 148 38.80 8.62 -1.46
CA PHE A 148 37.56 7.94 -1.08
C PHE A 148 36.34 8.72 -1.58
N PHE A 149 36.36 10.05 -1.53
CA PHE A 149 35.25 10.88 -2.04
C PHE A 149 35.16 10.82 -3.57
N ASP A 150 36.29 10.72 -4.27
CA ASP A 150 36.30 10.46 -5.71
C ASP A 150 35.78 9.06 -6.05
N HIS A 151 36.09 8.07 -5.21
CA HIS A 151 35.48 6.74 -5.33
C HIS A 151 33.95 6.82 -5.14
N LEU A 152 33.45 7.56 -4.15
CA LEU A 152 32.01 7.77 -3.93
C LEU A 152 31.31 8.45 -5.12
N ARG A 153 31.94 9.45 -5.75
CA ARG A 153 31.43 10.11 -6.98
C ARG A 153 31.29 9.15 -8.16
N ALA A 154 32.19 8.17 -8.25
CA ALA A 154 32.24 7.18 -9.30
C ALA A 154 31.35 5.93 -9.04
N LEU A 155 30.61 5.88 -7.91
CA LEU A 155 29.72 4.76 -7.63
C LEU A 155 28.45 4.79 -8.49
N ASP A 156 28.19 3.67 -9.14
CA ASP A 156 26.94 3.35 -9.82
C ASP A 156 26.52 1.90 -9.51
N CYS A 157 25.46 1.42 -10.16
CA CYS A 157 25.00 0.03 -10.07
C CYS A 157 25.41 -0.85 -11.28
N SER A 158 26.40 -0.44 -12.08
CA SER A 158 26.86 -1.19 -13.27
C SER A 158 27.42 -2.58 -12.92
N GLY A 159 28.00 -2.75 -11.74
CA GLY A 159 28.47 -4.04 -11.24
C GLY A 159 27.38 -4.94 -10.64
N VAL A 160 26.12 -4.50 -10.57
CA VAL A 160 25.06 -5.16 -9.80
C VAL A 160 24.24 -6.12 -10.66
N THR A 161 23.96 -7.29 -10.11
CA THR A 161 23.03 -8.29 -10.65
C THR A 161 21.90 -8.50 -9.63
N LEU A 162 20.64 -8.49 -10.09
CA LEU A 162 19.44 -8.63 -9.27
C LEU A 162 18.61 -9.83 -9.76
N ARG A 163 18.41 -10.80 -8.88
CA ARG A 163 17.35 -11.80 -9.02
C ARG A 163 16.21 -11.47 -8.07
N ALA A 164 14.97 -11.71 -8.47
CA ALA A 164 13.79 -11.41 -7.65
C ALA A 164 12.60 -12.31 -7.98
N LEU A 165 11.74 -12.53 -6.97
CA LEU A 165 10.37 -12.97 -7.21
C LEU A 165 9.64 -11.96 -8.13
N PRO A 166 8.84 -12.43 -9.11
CA PRO A 166 7.91 -11.58 -9.83
C PRO A 166 6.91 -10.89 -8.87
N GLU A 167 6.52 -9.65 -9.18
CA GLU A 167 5.52 -8.95 -8.36
C GLU A 167 4.15 -9.66 -8.44
N GLY A 168 3.53 -9.88 -7.29
CA GLY A 168 2.32 -10.68 -7.14
C GLY A 168 2.56 -12.16 -6.84
N SER A 169 3.79 -12.67 -6.87
CA SER A 169 4.08 -14.02 -6.38
C SER A 169 3.85 -14.14 -4.87
N LEU A 170 3.31 -15.29 -4.43
CA LEU A 170 3.29 -15.66 -3.01
C LEU A 170 4.71 -15.89 -2.50
N ALA A 171 5.04 -15.26 -1.38
CA ALA A 171 6.30 -15.37 -0.67
C ALA A 171 6.10 -15.90 0.76
N PHE A 172 7.11 -16.62 1.26
CA PHE A 172 7.06 -17.32 2.55
C PHE A 172 8.34 -17.06 3.38
N PRO A 173 8.28 -17.23 4.72
CA PRO A 173 9.38 -16.81 5.59
C PRO A 173 10.67 -17.60 5.38
N GLY A 174 11.78 -16.89 5.23
CA GLY A 174 13.10 -17.48 4.97
C GLY A 174 13.40 -17.76 3.50
N VAL A 175 12.44 -17.58 2.58
CA VAL A 175 12.68 -17.64 1.13
C VAL A 175 13.12 -16.25 0.63
N PRO A 176 14.18 -16.12 -0.19
CA PRO A 176 14.57 -14.84 -0.76
C PRO A 176 13.48 -14.20 -1.62
N LEU A 177 13.14 -12.94 -1.31
CA LEU A 177 12.40 -12.03 -2.19
C LEU A 177 13.31 -11.47 -3.28
N LEU A 178 14.51 -11.01 -2.89
CA LEU A 178 15.58 -10.55 -3.76
C LEU A 178 16.89 -11.29 -3.46
N GLN A 179 17.73 -11.44 -4.47
CA GLN A 179 19.16 -11.71 -4.34
C GLN A 179 19.94 -10.66 -5.12
N VAL A 180 20.93 -10.05 -4.46
CA VAL A 180 21.72 -8.93 -4.98
C VAL A 180 23.20 -9.32 -4.96
N SER A 181 23.80 -9.37 -6.15
CA SER A 181 25.19 -9.79 -6.35
C SER A 181 26.00 -8.67 -6.98
N GLY A 182 27.23 -8.43 -6.52
CA GLY A 182 28.09 -7.38 -7.09
C GLY A 182 29.25 -6.98 -6.17
N PRO A 183 29.91 -5.83 -6.44
CA PRO A 183 30.98 -5.30 -5.59
C PRO A 183 30.48 -5.02 -4.17
N LEU A 184 31.15 -5.60 -3.16
CA LEU A 184 30.74 -5.59 -1.74
C LEU A 184 30.32 -4.21 -1.23
N LEU A 185 31.08 -3.15 -1.53
CA LEU A 185 30.74 -1.79 -1.09
C LEU A 185 29.41 -1.33 -1.71
N VAL A 186 29.24 -1.51 -3.02
CA VAL A 186 28.01 -1.11 -3.74
C VAL A 186 26.82 -1.87 -3.19
N VAL A 187 26.87 -3.21 -3.15
CA VAL A 187 25.71 -4.01 -2.73
C VAL A 187 25.39 -3.90 -1.23
N GLN A 188 26.33 -3.45 -0.40
CA GLN A 188 26.05 -3.08 1.00
C GLN A 188 25.31 -1.74 1.12
N LEU A 189 25.60 -0.74 0.27
CA LEU A 189 24.87 0.54 0.27
C LEU A 189 23.41 0.40 -0.17
N LEU A 190 23.05 -0.71 -0.83
CA LEU A 190 21.68 -1.01 -1.24
C LEU A 190 20.78 -1.57 -0.11
N GLU A 191 21.32 -1.91 1.07
CA GLU A 191 20.55 -2.52 2.18
C GLU A 191 19.33 -1.68 2.58
N THR A 192 19.51 -0.44 3.04
CA THR A 192 18.40 0.41 3.51
C THR A 192 17.37 0.74 2.41
N PRO A 193 17.76 1.19 1.19
CA PRO A 193 16.78 1.49 0.14
C PRO A 193 15.95 0.28 -0.28
N LEU A 194 16.58 -0.88 -0.51
CA LEU A 194 15.85 -2.09 -0.92
C LEU A 194 14.94 -2.62 0.20
N LEU A 195 15.40 -2.55 1.46
CA LEU A 195 14.54 -2.88 2.61
C LEU A 195 13.33 -1.95 2.70
N CYS A 196 13.50 -0.64 2.52
CA CYS A 196 12.41 0.33 2.57
C CYS A 196 11.35 0.04 1.49
N LEU A 197 11.78 -0.07 0.23
CA LEU A 197 10.90 -0.27 -0.92
C LEU A 197 10.16 -1.60 -0.86
N VAL A 198 10.88 -2.72 -0.68
CA VAL A 198 10.28 -4.07 -0.68
C VAL A 198 9.38 -4.29 0.54
N SER A 199 9.81 -3.85 1.74
CA SER A 199 9.03 -4.11 2.96
C SER A 199 7.68 -3.41 2.92
N TYR A 200 7.64 -2.13 2.52
CA TYR A 200 6.40 -1.37 2.50
C TYR A 200 5.47 -1.83 1.38
N ALA A 201 5.98 -2.00 0.15
CA ALA A 201 5.20 -2.48 -0.98
C ALA A 201 4.58 -3.87 -0.72
N SER A 202 5.38 -4.81 -0.23
CA SER A 202 4.92 -6.17 0.07
C SER A 202 3.94 -6.21 1.26
N LEU A 203 4.12 -5.35 2.27
CA LEU A 203 3.18 -5.22 3.39
C LEU A 203 1.81 -4.72 2.91
N ILE A 204 1.77 -3.65 2.11
CA ILE A 204 0.52 -3.08 1.58
C ILE A 204 -0.18 -4.09 0.66
N ALA A 205 0.54 -4.72 -0.27
CA ALA A 205 -0.03 -5.74 -1.15
C ALA A 205 -0.64 -6.89 -0.35
N THR A 206 0.03 -7.35 0.70
CA THR A 206 -0.48 -8.42 1.57
C THR A 206 -1.70 -7.98 2.38
N ASN A 207 -1.71 -6.75 2.91
CA ASN A 207 -2.85 -6.20 3.63
C ASN A 207 -4.08 -6.06 2.71
N ALA A 208 -3.90 -5.51 1.52
CA ALA A 208 -4.95 -5.39 0.52
C ALA A 208 -5.49 -6.76 0.05
N ALA A 209 -4.63 -7.78 -0.05
CA ALA A 209 -5.05 -9.15 -0.31
C ALA A 209 -5.89 -9.75 0.84
N ARG A 210 -5.51 -9.51 2.11
CA ARG A 210 -6.33 -9.90 3.28
C ARG A 210 -7.70 -9.22 3.24
N LEU A 211 -7.76 -7.92 3.03
CA LEU A 211 -9.01 -7.16 2.93
C LEU A 211 -9.87 -7.66 1.75
N ARG A 212 -9.27 -8.01 0.61
CA ARG A 212 -9.99 -8.66 -0.52
C ARG A 212 -10.53 -10.05 -0.14
N LEU A 213 -9.81 -10.84 0.65
CA LEU A 213 -10.31 -12.14 1.13
C LEU A 213 -11.52 -11.99 2.06
N ILE A 214 -11.58 -10.94 2.89
CA ILE A 214 -12.74 -10.61 3.74
C ILE A 214 -13.92 -10.11 2.89
N ALA A 215 -13.65 -9.16 1.99
CA ALA A 215 -14.69 -8.51 1.18
C ALA A 215 -15.32 -9.42 0.11
N GLY A 216 -14.68 -10.54 -0.20
CA GLY A 216 -15.04 -11.40 -1.33
C GLY A 216 -14.78 -10.74 -2.70
N PRO A 217 -15.16 -11.42 -3.79
CA PRO A 217 -14.93 -10.94 -5.15
C PRO A 217 -15.97 -9.90 -5.61
N GLU A 218 -17.14 -9.81 -4.97
CA GLU A 218 -18.29 -9.04 -5.44
C GLU A 218 -18.26 -7.57 -5.01
N LYS A 219 -17.87 -7.30 -3.76
CA LYS A 219 -17.82 -5.93 -3.23
C LYS A 219 -16.67 -5.15 -3.88
N ARG A 220 -16.95 -3.95 -4.40
CA ARG A 220 -15.91 -3.10 -5.00
C ARG A 220 -15.09 -2.42 -3.90
N LEU A 221 -13.77 -2.61 -3.89
CA LEU A 221 -12.87 -2.00 -2.91
C LEU A 221 -12.16 -0.77 -3.47
N LEU A 222 -12.23 0.35 -2.76
CA LEU A 222 -11.61 1.61 -3.12
C LEU A 222 -10.56 2.04 -2.08
N GLU A 223 -9.36 2.40 -2.54
CA GLU A 223 -8.28 2.90 -1.69
C GLU A 223 -8.42 4.43 -1.53
N MET A 224 -8.71 4.86 -0.30
CA MET A 224 -9.12 6.23 0.05
C MET A 224 -8.20 6.86 1.12
N GLY A 225 -7.02 6.27 1.31
CA GLY A 225 -6.10 6.49 2.42
C GLY A 225 -4.99 7.50 2.16
N LEU A 226 -4.80 7.99 0.93
CA LEU A 226 -3.76 8.97 0.55
C LEU A 226 -3.45 10.03 1.63
N ARG A 227 -4.49 10.66 2.22
CA ARG A 227 -4.38 11.69 3.27
C ARG A 227 -3.79 11.22 4.63
N ARG A 228 -3.54 9.92 4.79
CA ARG A 228 -2.96 9.24 5.97
C ARG A 228 -1.75 8.38 5.60
N ALA A 229 -1.39 8.27 4.33
CA ALA A 229 -0.24 7.49 3.89
C ALA A 229 1.07 8.09 4.42
N GLN A 230 2.09 7.23 4.60
CA GLN A 230 3.29 7.61 5.36
C GLN A 230 4.39 8.17 4.45
N GLY A 231 4.61 9.48 4.54
CA GLY A 231 5.64 10.20 3.77
C GLY A 231 5.19 10.57 2.34
N PRO A 232 6.03 11.30 1.58
CA PRO A 232 5.67 11.86 0.28
C PRO A 232 5.26 10.79 -0.75
N ASP A 233 6.06 9.73 -0.88
CA ASP A 233 5.82 8.64 -1.83
C ASP A 233 4.87 7.57 -1.28
N GLY A 234 4.64 7.56 0.04
CA GLY A 234 3.80 6.57 0.71
C GLY A 234 2.40 6.48 0.10
N GLY A 235 1.84 7.61 -0.34
CA GLY A 235 0.58 7.65 -1.07
C GLY A 235 0.61 6.88 -2.39
N LEU A 236 1.59 7.19 -3.26
CA LEU A 236 1.74 6.54 -4.57
C LEU A 236 1.97 5.03 -4.43
N THR A 237 2.89 4.65 -3.53
CA THR A 237 3.23 3.25 -3.24
C THR A 237 2.03 2.50 -2.65
N ALA A 238 1.32 3.08 -1.68
CA ALA A 238 0.16 2.44 -1.06
C ALA A 238 -0.97 2.20 -2.07
N SER A 239 -1.32 3.19 -2.90
CA SER A 239 -2.35 3.05 -3.92
C SER A 239 -1.99 1.98 -4.97
N THR A 240 -0.73 1.98 -5.43
CA THR A 240 -0.21 1.04 -6.44
C THR A 240 -0.30 -0.41 -5.95
N TYR A 241 0.22 -0.67 -4.74
CA TYR A 241 0.28 -2.03 -4.23
C TYR A 241 -1.03 -2.50 -3.56
N SER A 242 -1.92 -1.59 -3.17
CA SER A 242 -3.30 -1.95 -2.81
C SER A 242 -4.07 -2.50 -4.02
N TYR A 243 -3.91 -1.87 -5.18
CA TYR A 243 -4.48 -2.34 -6.44
C TYR A 243 -3.94 -3.73 -6.83
N LEU A 244 -2.61 -3.94 -6.75
CA LEU A 244 -1.99 -5.26 -6.95
C LEU A 244 -2.56 -6.32 -6.00
N GLY A 245 -2.67 -6.00 -4.70
CA GLY A 245 -3.18 -6.93 -3.67
C GLY A 245 -4.66 -7.31 -3.87
N GLY A 246 -5.47 -6.43 -4.44
CA GLY A 246 -6.84 -6.79 -4.85
C GLY A 246 -7.86 -5.66 -4.93
N PHE A 247 -7.51 -4.42 -4.57
CA PHE A 247 -8.42 -3.26 -4.67
C PHE A 247 -8.69 -2.89 -6.14
N ASP A 248 -9.86 -2.30 -6.41
CA ASP A 248 -10.34 -2.09 -7.78
C ASP A 248 -9.99 -0.72 -8.35
N ALA A 249 -9.87 0.28 -7.47
CA ALA A 249 -9.51 1.65 -7.82
C ALA A 249 -8.96 2.40 -6.59
N SER A 250 -8.37 3.58 -6.82
CA SER A 250 -7.85 4.47 -5.79
C SER A 250 -8.32 5.91 -6.00
N SER A 251 -8.36 6.69 -4.92
CA SER A 251 -8.52 8.15 -4.95
C SER A 251 -7.27 8.91 -5.43
N ASN A 252 -6.12 8.23 -5.54
CA ASN A 252 -4.84 8.86 -5.79
C ASN A 252 -4.62 9.13 -7.29
N MET A 253 -4.78 10.39 -7.69
CA MET A 253 -4.52 10.88 -9.05
C MET A 253 -3.12 10.53 -9.57
N LEU A 254 -2.09 10.56 -8.71
CA LEU A 254 -0.71 10.28 -9.10
C LEU A 254 -0.50 8.80 -9.45
N ALA A 255 -1.17 7.89 -8.71
CA ALA A 255 -1.16 6.46 -9.03
C ALA A 255 -1.91 6.16 -10.35
N GLY A 256 -2.97 6.92 -10.65
CA GLY A 256 -3.64 6.87 -11.94
C GLY A 256 -2.74 7.35 -13.08
N GLN A 257 -2.14 8.53 -12.93
CA GLN A 257 -1.27 9.15 -13.94
C GLN A 257 -0.03 8.32 -14.26
N LEU A 258 0.65 7.79 -13.23
CA LEU A 258 1.96 7.15 -13.38
C LEU A 258 1.89 5.64 -13.57
N ARG A 259 0.92 4.97 -12.94
CA ARG A 259 0.85 3.51 -12.86
C ARG A 259 -0.40 2.92 -13.53
N GLY A 260 -1.30 3.76 -14.06
CA GLY A 260 -2.55 3.32 -14.69
C GLY A 260 -3.55 2.70 -13.70
N VAL A 261 -3.43 2.97 -12.40
CA VAL A 261 -4.41 2.52 -11.40
C VAL A 261 -5.75 3.21 -11.73
N PRO A 262 -6.87 2.49 -11.86
CA PRO A 262 -8.17 3.10 -12.07
C PRO A 262 -8.48 4.11 -10.95
N VAL A 263 -8.80 5.35 -11.33
CA VAL A 263 -9.11 6.39 -10.36
C VAL A 263 -10.61 6.39 -10.07
N ALA A 264 -10.97 6.44 -8.79
CA ALA A 264 -12.35 6.60 -8.34
C ALA A 264 -12.40 7.54 -7.13
N GLY A 265 -13.37 8.45 -7.15
CA GLY A 265 -13.60 9.44 -6.10
C GLY A 265 -15.08 9.71 -5.93
N THR A 266 -15.41 10.38 -4.84
CA THR A 266 -16.77 10.84 -4.50
C THR A 266 -16.66 12.27 -3.94
N LEU A 267 -17.76 12.85 -3.46
CA LEU A 267 -17.76 14.20 -2.88
C LEU A 267 -17.05 14.29 -1.52
N ALA A 268 -16.60 15.48 -1.14
CA ALA A 268 -16.11 15.77 0.21
C ALA A 268 -17.16 16.56 1.01
N HIS A 269 -17.27 16.33 2.32
CA HIS A 269 -18.18 17.11 3.17
C HIS A 269 -17.89 18.61 3.08
N SER A 270 -16.61 19.00 2.95
CA SER A 270 -16.20 20.41 2.78
C SER A 270 -16.78 21.08 1.53
N PHE A 271 -17.10 20.33 0.47
CA PHE A 271 -17.81 20.86 -0.69
C PHE A 271 -19.29 21.08 -0.35
N ILE A 272 -19.95 20.15 0.34
CA ILE A 272 -21.35 20.32 0.75
C ILE A 272 -21.50 21.50 1.73
N THR A 273 -20.63 21.60 2.74
CA THR A 273 -20.70 22.64 3.77
C THR A 273 -20.24 24.02 3.30
N SER A 274 -19.72 24.17 2.08
CA SER A 274 -19.36 25.48 1.54
C SER A 274 -20.56 26.26 0.97
N PHE A 275 -21.72 25.62 0.82
CA PHE A 275 -22.94 26.25 0.31
C PHE A 275 -23.89 26.64 1.45
N SER A 276 -24.23 27.92 1.53
CA SER A 276 -25.25 28.47 2.42
C SER A 276 -26.68 28.18 1.97
N GLY A 277 -26.87 27.85 0.69
CA GLY A 277 -28.19 27.73 0.06
C GLY A 277 -28.72 29.05 -0.52
N THR A 278 -27.88 30.09 -0.58
CA THR A 278 -28.19 31.37 -1.24
C THR A 278 -27.44 31.58 -2.56
N GLU A 279 -26.50 30.68 -2.88
CA GLU A 279 -25.70 30.71 -4.10
C GLU A 279 -26.57 30.50 -5.34
N VAL A 280 -26.30 31.29 -6.38
CA VAL A 280 -26.95 31.18 -7.69
C VAL A 280 -25.90 30.71 -8.69
N SER A 281 -26.19 29.64 -9.44
CA SER A 281 -25.31 29.20 -10.53
C SER A 281 -25.27 30.29 -11.61
N PRO A 282 -24.09 30.73 -12.09
CA PRO A 282 -24.00 31.66 -13.22
C PRO A 282 -24.67 31.12 -14.50
N ASP A 283 -24.71 29.80 -14.64
CA ASP A 283 -25.48 29.10 -15.66
C ASP A 283 -26.18 27.89 -14.99
N PRO A 284 -27.49 27.96 -14.68
CA PRO A 284 -28.24 26.84 -14.11
C PRO A 284 -28.75 25.85 -15.16
N MET A 285 -28.44 26.08 -16.45
CA MET A 285 -29.11 25.41 -17.55
C MET A 285 -28.42 24.09 -17.92
N LEU A 286 -29.10 22.95 -17.83
CA LEU A 286 -28.57 21.65 -18.25
C LEU A 286 -29.19 21.19 -19.57
N ALA A 287 -28.34 20.73 -20.51
CA ALA A 287 -28.79 20.14 -21.78
C ALA A 287 -29.28 18.70 -21.58
N PRO A 288 -30.23 18.19 -22.39
CA PRO A 288 -30.59 16.77 -22.38
C PRO A 288 -29.44 15.86 -22.83
N ALA A 289 -29.36 14.66 -22.25
CA ALA A 289 -28.33 13.66 -22.58
C ALA A 289 -28.38 13.19 -24.05
N ALA A 290 -29.56 13.23 -24.68
CA ALA A 290 -29.82 12.71 -26.03
C ALA A 290 -29.35 13.65 -27.18
N GLY A 291 -28.80 14.83 -26.88
CA GLY A 291 -28.29 15.76 -27.88
C GLY A 291 -28.87 17.18 -27.76
N PRO A 292 -28.92 17.96 -28.86
CA PRO A 292 -29.26 19.39 -28.86
C PRO A 292 -30.77 19.65 -28.69
N GLY A 293 -31.32 19.28 -27.53
CA GLY A 293 -32.61 19.76 -27.05
C GLY A 293 -32.50 21.10 -26.32
N PRO A 294 -33.62 21.75 -25.97
CA PRO A 294 -33.62 22.93 -25.12
C PRO A 294 -32.98 22.60 -23.76
N ARG A 295 -32.06 23.45 -23.30
CA ARG A 295 -31.54 23.35 -21.93
C ARG A 295 -32.66 23.72 -20.95
N VAL A 296 -32.68 23.10 -19.77
CA VAL A 296 -33.63 23.42 -18.69
C VAL A 296 -32.89 23.97 -17.47
N ASP A 297 -33.52 24.84 -16.69
CA ASP A 297 -33.01 25.22 -15.37
C ASP A 297 -33.09 24.01 -14.43
N LEU A 298 -31.91 23.43 -14.11
CA LEU A 298 -31.85 22.23 -13.27
C LEU A 298 -32.31 22.54 -11.84
N ALA A 299 -32.01 23.72 -11.30
CA ALA A 299 -32.39 24.08 -9.94
C ALA A 299 -33.92 24.16 -9.81
N ALA A 300 -34.59 24.78 -10.78
CA ALA A 300 -36.06 24.84 -10.83
C ALA A 300 -36.69 23.44 -10.94
N CYS A 301 -36.15 22.55 -11.79
CA CYS A 301 -36.61 21.17 -11.88
C CYS A 301 -36.42 20.40 -10.55
N VAL A 302 -35.32 20.66 -9.83
CA VAL A 302 -35.00 19.99 -8.56
C VAL A 302 -35.93 20.41 -7.43
N GLU A 303 -36.30 21.69 -7.30
CA GLU A 303 -37.30 22.12 -6.31
C GLU A 303 -38.68 21.46 -6.58
N ALA A 304 -39.11 21.40 -7.85
CA ALA A 304 -40.36 20.72 -8.22
C ALA A 304 -40.35 19.20 -7.94
N TRP A 305 -39.19 18.55 -8.05
CA TRP A 305 -39.05 17.16 -7.63
C TRP A 305 -38.97 16.98 -6.12
N LEU A 306 -38.37 17.93 -5.40
CA LEU A 306 -38.26 17.88 -3.95
C LEU A 306 -39.63 17.85 -3.28
N GLU A 307 -40.58 18.67 -3.73
CA GLU A 307 -41.97 18.63 -3.25
C GLU A 307 -42.56 17.22 -3.36
N ARG A 308 -42.41 16.57 -4.52
CA ARG A 308 -42.94 15.22 -4.79
C ARG A 308 -42.25 14.14 -3.94
N VAL A 309 -40.93 14.26 -3.75
CA VAL A 309 -40.14 13.36 -2.92
C VAL A 309 -40.51 13.52 -1.44
N CYS A 310 -40.60 14.75 -0.94
CA CYS A 310 -40.99 15.04 0.45
C CYS A 310 -42.40 14.52 0.77
N VAL A 311 -43.37 14.69 -0.14
CA VAL A 311 -44.72 14.10 0.01
C VAL A 311 -44.67 12.58 0.12
N HIS A 312 -43.88 11.88 -0.71
CA HIS A 312 -43.75 10.42 -0.64
C HIS A 312 -43.04 9.94 0.63
N LEU A 313 -42.05 10.70 1.12
CA LEU A 313 -41.29 10.38 2.33
C LEU A 313 -41.95 10.85 3.63
N GLY A 314 -43.08 11.55 3.57
CA GLY A 314 -43.77 12.09 4.74
C GLY A 314 -43.02 13.25 5.43
N LEU A 315 -42.24 14.03 4.67
CA LEU A 315 -41.42 15.14 5.14
C LEU A 315 -42.01 16.49 4.72
N GLY A 316 -41.77 17.53 5.51
CA GLY A 316 -41.97 18.92 5.09
C GLY A 316 -40.87 19.36 4.11
N VAL A 317 -41.23 20.09 3.05
CA VAL A 317 -40.29 20.52 1.99
C VAL A 317 -39.18 21.47 2.49
N HIS A 318 -39.35 22.05 3.68
CA HIS A 318 -38.35 22.88 4.35
C HIS A 318 -37.34 22.10 5.22
N GLU A 319 -37.54 20.80 5.43
CA GLU A 319 -36.60 19.98 6.22
C GLU A 319 -35.27 19.69 5.49
N PRO A 320 -35.26 19.36 4.18
CA PRO A 320 -34.00 19.08 3.49
C PRO A 320 -33.14 20.33 3.32
N HIS A 321 -31.89 20.26 3.79
CA HIS A 321 -31.00 21.40 3.92
C HIS A 321 -30.73 22.05 2.55
N ARG A 322 -31.08 23.33 2.42
CA ARG A 322 -31.01 24.06 1.15
C ARG A 322 -29.58 24.15 0.61
N GLY A 323 -28.58 24.38 1.46
CA GLY A 323 -27.17 24.40 1.05
C GLY A 323 -26.70 23.05 0.49
N GLU A 324 -27.17 21.94 1.04
CA GLU A 324 -26.83 20.60 0.54
C GLU A 324 -27.47 20.33 -0.82
N ARG A 325 -28.71 20.79 -1.02
CA ARG A 325 -29.39 20.76 -2.33
C ARG A 325 -28.63 21.57 -3.38
N VAL A 326 -28.26 22.81 -3.07
CA VAL A 326 -27.50 23.67 -3.99
C VAL A 326 -26.13 23.05 -4.32
N ALA A 327 -25.45 22.44 -3.35
CA ALA A 327 -24.21 21.70 -3.58
C ALA A 327 -24.41 20.52 -4.55
N PHE A 328 -25.46 19.71 -4.36
CA PHE A 328 -25.78 18.61 -5.29
C PHE A 328 -26.16 19.10 -6.69
N VAL A 329 -26.91 20.21 -6.81
CA VAL A 329 -27.21 20.82 -8.12
C VAL A 329 -25.93 21.32 -8.79
N ALA A 330 -25.04 22.01 -8.07
CA ALA A 330 -23.76 22.46 -8.62
C ALA A 330 -22.89 21.28 -9.10
N TYR A 331 -22.87 20.17 -8.36
CA TYR A 331 -22.16 18.96 -8.79
C TYR A 331 -22.84 18.27 -9.99
N ALA A 332 -24.16 18.23 -10.04
CA ALA A 332 -24.93 17.67 -11.14
C ALA A 332 -24.79 18.48 -12.45
N LEU A 333 -24.67 19.80 -12.38
CA LEU A 333 -24.38 20.66 -13.53
C LEU A 333 -22.99 20.37 -14.12
N ALA A 334 -21.99 20.14 -13.27
CA ALA A 334 -20.63 19.83 -13.70
C ALA A 334 -20.46 18.37 -14.16
N PHE A 335 -21.17 17.42 -13.53
CA PHE A 335 -21.00 15.98 -13.72
C PHE A 335 -22.34 15.25 -13.93
N PRO A 336 -23.16 15.62 -14.94
CA PRO A 336 -24.51 15.07 -15.09
C PRO A 336 -24.53 13.56 -15.37
N GLN A 337 -23.51 13.03 -16.04
CA GLN A 337 -23.33 11.59 -16.29
C GLN A 337 -22.67 10.83 -15.13
N ALA A 338 -22.22 11.54 -14.09
CA ALA A 338 -21.46 10.98 -12.97
C ALA A 338 -21.92 11.55 -11.61
N PHE A 339 -23.20 11.93 -11.51
CA PHE A 339 -23.76 12.52 -10.31
C PHE A 339 -23.75 11.53 -9.14
N TYR A 340 -23.17 11.96 -8.02
CA TYR A 340 -22.95 11.16 -6.81
C TYR A 340 -23.47 11.92 -5.59
N GLY A 341 -24.26 11.28 -4.73
CA GLY A 341 -24.76 11.88 -3.48
C GLY A 341 -23.87 11.59 -2.27
N LEU A 342 -23.61 12.57 -1.41
CA LEU A 342 -22.99 12.37 -0.09
C LEU A 342 -24.02 12.68 0.99
N LEU A 343 -24.63 11.65 1.58
CA LEU A 343 -25.94 11.78 2.22
C LEU A 343 -25.90 12.21 3.70
N ASP A 344 -24.74 12.10 4.34
CA ASP A 344 -24.61 12.17 5.81
C ASP A 344 -23.91 13.45 6.30
N THR A 345 -23.97 14.54 5.53
CA THR A 345 -23.43 15.84 6.00
C THR A 345 -24.30 16.47 7.09
N TYR A 346 -25.62 16.31 7.02
CA TYR A 346 -26.57 16.84 8.02
C TYR A 346 -27.47 15.75 8.61
N SER A 347 -28.25 15.09 7.77
CA SER A 347 -29.12 13.97 8.16
C SER A 347 -29.45 13.15 6.92
N VAL A 348 -29.14 11.86 6.93
CA VAL A 348 -29.41 10.97 5.78
C VAL A 348 -30.89 10.98 5.43
N GLN A 349 -31.77 10.64 6.38
CA GLN A 349 -33.20 10.45 6.09
C GLN A 349 -33.95 11.77 5.87
N ARG A 350 -33.58 12.87 6.56
CA ARG A 350 -34.32 14.14 6.51
C ARG A 350 -33.73 15.19 5.56
N SER A 351 -32.53 14.97 5.04
CA SER A 351 -31.82 15.93 4.19
C SER A 351 -31.13 15.30 2.99
N GLY A 352 -30.10 14.49 3.21
CA GLY A 352 -29.24 13.99 2.14
C GLY A 352 -29.97 13.11 1.14
N LEU A 353 -30.77 12.15 1.62
CA LEU A 353 -31.54 11.26 0.76
C LEU A 353 -32.67 12.00 0.00
N PRO A 354 -33.52 12.85 0.64
CA PRO A 354 -34.47 13.70 -0.10
C PRO A 354 -33.82 14.59 -1.16
N ASN A 355 -32.73 15.29 -0.82
CA ASN A 355 -32.00 16.16 -1.74
C ASN A 355 -31.37 15.36 -2.90
N PHE A 356 -30.78 14.20 -2.63
CA PHE A 356 -30.22 13.32 -3.65
C PHE A 356 -31.31 12.84 -4.62
N LEU A 357 -32.44 12.37 -4.09
CA LEU A 357 -33.55 11.88 -4.90
C LEU A 357 -34.13 12.97 -5.80
N ALA A 358 -34.31 14.20 -5.28
CA ALA A 358 -34.78 15.33 -6.06
C ALA A 358 -33.86 15.64 -7.27
N VAL A 359 -32.53 15.64 -7.05
CA VAL A 359 -31.53 15.85 -8.12
C VAL A 359 -31.46 14.66 -9.08
N ALA A 360 -31.47 13.43 -8.58
CA ALA A 360 -31.42 12.21 -9.38
C ALA A 360 -32.64 12.06 -10.29
N LEU A 361 -33.84 12.44 -9.83
CA LEU A 361 -35.08 12.42 -10.62
C LEU A 361 -35.11 13.54 -11.67
N ALA A 362 -34.65 14.74 -11.33
CA ALA A 362 -34.50 15.84 -12.29
C ALA A 362 -33.51 15.51 -13.42
N LEU A 363 -32.36 14.91 -13.08
CA LEU A 363 -31.41 14.36 -14.04
C LEU A 363 -32.03 13.24 -14.90
N GLY A 364 -32.83 12.38 -14.29
CA GLY A 364 -33.58 11.31 -14.96
C GLY A 364 -34.48 11.80 -16.09
N GLN A 365 -35.19 12.93 -15.89
CA GLN A 365 -36.02 13.55 -16.93
C GLN A 365 -35.21 14.03 -18.15
N LEU A 366 -33.93 14.33 -17.97
CA LEU A 366 -33.01 14.75 -19.02
C LEU A 366 -32.26 13.58 -19.67
N GLY A 367 -32.54 12.33 -19.25
CA GLY A 367 -31.88 11.12 -19.75
C GLY A 367 -30.55 10.80 -19.09
N TYR A 368 -30.20 11.47 -17.99
CA TYR A 368 -29.05 11.13 -17.15
C TYR A 368 -29.43 10.14 -16.05
N GLN A 369 -28.45 9.50 -15.41
CA GLN A 369 -28.65 8.61 -14.27
C GLN A 369 -27.61 8.92 -13.20
N ALA A 370 -28.01 8.84 -11.93
CA ALA A 370 -27.09 8.97 -10.80
C ALA A 370 -26.24 7.69 -10.67
N VAL A 371 -24.93 7.85 -10.39
CA VAL A 371 -23.98 6.73 -10.38
C VAL A 371 -23.66 6.17 -8.98
N GLY A 372 -24.21 6.78 -7.93
CA GLY A 372 -24.15 6.24 -6.57
C GLY A 372 -24.45 7.23 -5.45
N VAL A 373 -24.47 6.72 -4.22
CA VAL A 373 -24.54 7.49 -2.97
C VAL A 373 -23.46 7.03 -1.98
N ARG A 374 -22.99 7.91 -1.10
CA ARG A 374 -22.00 7.61 -0.04
C ARG A 374 -22.54 7.92 1.35
N LEU A 375 -22.18 7.06 2.29
CA LEU A 375 -22.21 7.29 3.74
C LEU A 375 -20.78 7.25 4.32
N ASP A 376 -20.48 8.11 5.29
CA ASP A 376 -19.22 8.16 6.05
C ASP A 376 -19.47 8.14 7.58
N SER A 377 -20.69 7.87 8.04
CA SER A 377 -21.07 7.88 9.46
C SER A 377 -22.42 7.21 9.74
N GLY A 378 -22.60 6.75 10.98
CA GLY A 378 -23.79 6.02 11.45
C GLY A 378 -23.59 4.49 11.42
N ASP A 379 -24.68 3.73 11.56
CA ASP A 379 -24.64 2.30 11.26
C ASP A 379 -24.81 2.07 9.75
N LEU A 380 -23.65 2.02 9.08
CA LEU A 380 -23.50 1.91 7.63
C LEU A 380 -24.29 0.74 7.02
N LEU A 381 -24.39 -0.39 7.73
CA LEU A 381 -25.11 -1.57 7.25
C LEU A 381 -26.63 -1.35 7.31
N GLN A 382 -27.14 -0.85 8.44
CA GLN A 382 -28.57 -0.54 8.60
C GLN A 382 -28.99 0.56 7.62
N GLN A 383 -28.23 1.66 7.54
CA GLN A 383 -28.54 2.77 6.65
C GLN A 383 -28.54 2.36 5.17
N ALA A 384 -27.64 1.47 4.74
CA ALA A 384 -27.66 0.94 3.37
C ALA A 384 -28.95 0.16 3.06
N GLN A 385 -29.45 -0.64 4.01
CA GLN A 385 -30.72 -1.36 3.89
C GLN A 385 -31.92 -0.40 3.81
N GLU A 386 -31.96 0.62 4.69
CA GLU A 386 -33.00 1.65 4.67
C GLU A 386 -33.01 2.44 3.35
N ILE A 387 -31.84 2.88 2.87
CA ILE A 387 -31.70 3.61 1.60
C ILE A 387 -32.19 2.76 0.43
N ARG A 388 -31.82 1.47 0.37
CA ARG A 388 -32.32 0.59 -0.70
C ARG A 388 -33.84 0.41 -0.62
N GLY A 389 -34.40 0.30 0.58
CA GLY A 389 -35.85 0.29 0.80
C GLY A 389 -36.52 1.52 0.19
N VAL A 390 -35.99 2.72 0.47
CA VAL A 390 -36.47 3.97 -0.12
C VAL A 390 -36.30 3.97 -1.64
N PHE A 391 -35.14 3.58 -2.19
CA PHE A 391 -34.92 3.50 -3.63
C PHE A 391 -35.95 2.62 -4.34
N ARG A 392 -36.31 1.45 -3.77
CA ARG A 392 -37.37 0.57 -4.29
C ARG A 392 -38.74 1.26 -4.31
N THR A 393 -39.13 1.92 -3.22
CA THR A 393 -40.45 2.59 -3.18
C THR A 393 -40.54 3.79 -4.12
N ILE A 394 -39.47 4.59 -4.23
CA ILE A 394 -39.39 5.75 -5.14
C ILE A 394 -39.35 5.26 -6.60
N ALA A 395 -38.60 4.19 -6.91
CA ALA A 395 -38.54 3.60 -8.24
C ALA A 395 -39.90 3.11 -8.73
N ALA A 396 -40.65 2.41 -7.87
CA ALA A 396 -42.02 1.99 -8.17
C ALA A 396 -42.97 3.19 -8.32
N GLN A 397 -42.92 4.15 -7.40
CA GLN A 397 -43.82 5.32 -7.38
C GLN A 397 -43.67 6.23 -8.60
N PHE A 398 -42.42 6.47 -9.05
CA PHE A 398 -42.11 7.40 -10.14
C PHE A 398 -41.67 6.70 -11.43
N GLN A 399 -41.79 5.37 -11.50
CA GLN A 399 -41.47 4.54 -12.67
C GLN A 399 -40.02 4.70 -13.18
N VAL A 400 -39.06 4.73 -12.24
CA VAL A 400 -37.62 4.90 -12.51
C VAL A 400 -36.80 3.68 -12.05
N PRO A 401 -36.92 2.51 -12.73
CA PRO A 401 -36.35 1.24 -12.24
C PRO A 401 -34.83 1.24 -12.09
N TRP A 402 -34.11 2.13 -12.79
CA TRP A 402 -32.65 2.27 -12.63
C TRP A 402 -32.25 2.69 -11.21
N LEU A 403 -33.10 3.42 -10.48
CA LEU A 403 -32.84 3.91 -9.12
C LEU A 403 -32.61 2.76 -8.13
N GLU A 404 -33.28 1.62 -8.29
CA GLU A 404 -33.11 0.44 -7.44
C GLU A 404 -31.68 -0.10 -7.47
N SER A 405 -31.00 0.06 -8.61
CA SER A 405 -29.66 -0.45 -8.87
C SER A 405 -28.53 0.53 -8.50
N VAL A 406 -28.85 1.75 -8.06
CA VAL A 406 -27.87 2.80 -7.74
C VAL A 406 -26.90 2.31 -6.65
N PRO A 407 -25.58 2.30 -6.91
CA PRO A 407 -24.60 1.80 -5.95
C PRO A 407 -24.58 2.58 -4.62
N ILE A 408 -24.60 1.86 -3.50
CA ILE A 408 -24.37 2.40 -2.17
C ILE A 408 -22.90 2.18 -1.81
N ALA A 409 -22.16 3.28 -1.66
CA ALA A 409 -20.80 3.30 -1.14
C ALA A 409 -20.79 3.63 0.35
N VAL A 410 -19.83 3.06 1.07
CA VAL A 410 -19.57 3.38 2.47
C VAL A 410 -18.07 3.63 2.68
N SER A 411 -17.75 4.54 3.59
CA SER A 411 -16.40 4.77 4.12
C SER A 411 -16.49 5.07 5.62
N ASN A 412 -15.35 5.45 6.23
CA ASN A 412 -15.10 5.75 7.65
C ASN A 412 -14.43 4.62 8.45
N ASN A 413 -13.11 4.76 8.62
CA ASN A 413 -12.24 3.94 9.48
C ASN A 413 -12.44 2.41 9.42
N ILE A 414 -12.98 1.89 8.33
CA ILE A 414 -13.33 0.49 8.12
C ILE A 414 -12.09 -0.40 8.30
N ASP A 415 -12.14 -1.30 9.27
CA ASP A 415 -11.11 -2.29 9.58
C ASP A 415 -11.53 -3.70 9.13
N GLU A 416 -10.85 -4.75 9.57
CA GLU A 416 -11.15 -6.14 9.18
C GLU A 416 -12.52 -6.63 9.72
N GLU A 417 -12.98 -6.12 10.87
CA GLU A 417 -14.25 -6.54 11.50
C GLU A 417 -15.43 -5.83 10.82
N GLU A 418 -15.35 -4.50 10.67
CA GLU A 418 -16.40 -3.74 9.98
C GLU A 418 -16.47 -4.12 8.49
N LEU A 419 -15.34 -4.44 7.85
CA LEU A 419 -15.34 -4.96 6.48
C LEU A 419 -16.09 -6.28 6.36
N ALA A 420 -15.93 -7.20 7.33
CA ALA A 420 -16.67 -8.46 7.34
C ALA A 420 -18.19 -8.21 7.50
N ARG A 421 -18.57 -7.32 8.42
CA ARG A 421 -19.97 -6.91 8.66
C ARG A 421 -20.61 -6.28 7.41
N LEU A 422 -19.86 -5.46 6.67
CA LEU A 422 -20.33 -4.82 5.43
C LEU A 422 -20.30 -5.73 4.21
N ALA A 423 -19.46 -6.77 4.21
CA ALA A 423 -19.33 -7.74 3.12
C ALA A 423 -20.30 -8.93 3.21
N GLN A 424 -20.95 -9.13 4.36
CA GLN A 424 -21.85 -10.26 4.60
C GLN A 424 -22.99 -10.39 3.59
N GLU A 425 -23.52 -11.61 3.43
CA GLU A 425 -24.68 -11.89 2.59
C GLU A 425 -25.91 -11.06 3.03
N GLY A 426 -26.66 -10.54 2.06
CA GLY A 426 -27.76 -9.61 2.32
C GLY A 426 -27.35 -8.16 2.64
N SER A 427 -26.06 -7.82 2.64
CA SER A 427 -25.59 -6.43 2.69
C SER A 427 -25.86 -5.69 1.38
N GLU A 428 -26.63 -4.61 1.46
CA GLU A 428 -26.99 -3.71 0.35
C GLU A 428 -25.85 -2.76 -0.08
N VAL A 429 -24.72 -2.79 0.63
CA VAL A 429 -23.50 -2.05 0.29
C VAL A 429 -22.84 -2.65 -0.95
N ASN A 430 -22.48 -1.82 -1.91
CA ASN A 430 -21.86 -2.24 -3.18
C ASN A 430 -20.37 -1.87 -3.25
N VAL A 431 -19.98 -0.76 -2.61
CA VAL A 431 -18.63 -0.19 -2.71
C VAL A 431 -18.11 0.16 -1.30
N ILE A 432 -16.87 -0.21 -0.99
CA ILE A 432 -16.28 0.00 0.34
C ILE A 432 -14.97 0.78 0.18
N GLY A 433 -14.95 2.00 0.72
CA GLY A 433 -13.80 2.90 0.73
C GLY A 433 -12.97 2.77 2.00
N ILE A 434 -11.77 2.18 1.88
CA ILE A 434 -10.87 1.91 3.00
C ILE A 434 -9.70 2.90 2.95
N GLY A 435 -9.46 3.59 4.07
CA GLY A 435 -8.44 4.62 4.21
C GLY A 435 -7.26 4.17 5.08
N THR A 436 -7.23 4.64 6.33
CA THR A 436 -6.14 4.40 7.29
C THR A 436 -5.71 2.94 7.36
N ASN A 437 -6.66 2.01 7.54
CA ASN A 437 -6.35 0.60 7.79
C ASN A 437 -5.63 -0.11 6.62
N VAL A 438 -5.80 0.34 5.38
CA VAL A 438 -5.05 -0.22 4.24
C VAL A 438 -3.66 0.42 4.11
N VAL A 439 -3.54 1.75 4.23
CA VAL A 439 -2.28 2.48 3.93
C VAL A 439 -1.28 2.58 5.10
N THR A 440 -1.72 2.44 6.35
CA THR A 440 -0.85 2.52 7.54
C THR A 440 -0.63 1.17 8.23
N CYS A 441 -1.36 0.13 7.83
CA CYS A 441 -1.27 -1.23 8.39
C CYS A 441 -1.21 -1.26 9.93
N PRO A 442 -2.18 -0.67 10.66
CA PRO A 442 -2.00 -0.34 12.09
C PRO A 442 -1.78 -1.55 13.00
N ARG A 443 -2.26 -2.75 12.62
CA ARG A 443 -1.96 -4.02 13.32
C ARG A 443 -0.47 -4.38 13.30
N GLN A 444 0.22 -4.05 12.21
CA GLN A 444 1.64 -4.35 11.99
C GLN A 444 2.18 -3.44 10.87
N PRO A 445 2.79 -2.29 11.19
CA PRO A 445 3.23 -1.30 10.19
C PRO A 445 4.57 -1.63 9.50
N SER A 446 5.07 -2.87 9.62
CA SER A 446 6.29 -3.32 8.94
C SER A 446 6.27 -4.84 8.69
N LEU A 447 6.71 -5.27 7.51
CA LEU A 447 6.84 -6.68 7.14
C LEU A 447 7.97 -7.40 7.89
N GLY A 448 8.98 -6.67 8.39
CA GLY A 448 10.14 -7.28 9.04
C GLY A 448 11.08 -8.03 8.08
N CYS A 449 11.29 -7.48 6.88
CA CYS A 449 12.35 -7.96 5.99
C CYS A 449 13.74 -7.73 6.60
N VAL A 450 14.70 -8.55 6.17
CA VAL A 450 16.12 -8.47 6.49
C VAL A 450 16.93 -8.68 5.22
N TYR A 451 18.04 -7.95 5.08
CA TYR A 451 18.98 -8.05 3.97
C TYR A 451 20.30 -8.60 4.49
N LYS A 452 20.81 -9.73 4.01
CA LYS A 452 21.95 -10.40 4.67
C LYS A 452 22.96 -10.98 3.68
N LEU A 453 24.25 -10.74 3.97
CA LEU A 453 25.38 -11.32 3.26
C LEU A 453 25.36 -12.85 3.42
N VAL A 454 25.39 -13.58 2.31
CA VAL A 454 25.42 -15.05 2.28
C VAL A 454 26.68 -15.61 1.62
N SER A 455 27.40 -14.82 0.83
CA SER A 455 28.67 -15.19 0.20
C SER A 455 29.56 -13.96 -0.02
N VAL A 456 30.87 -14.10 0.12
CA VAL A 456 31.84 -13.07 -0.30
C VAL A 456 33.15 -13.72 -0.77
N GLY A 457 33.67 -13.30 -1.92
CA GLY A 457 34.81 -13.96 -2.57
C GLY A 457 34.51 -15.41 -2.98
N GLY A 458 33.25 -15.73 -3.30
CA GLY A 458 32.78 -17.10 -3.53
C GLY A 458 32.69 -17.97 -2.26
N GLN A 459 33.04 -17.43 -1.08
CA GLN A 459 33.05 -18.17 0.17
C GLN A 459 31.76 -17.93 0.96
N PRO A 460 30.97 -18.98 1.30
CA PRO A 460 29.75 -18.85 2.07
C PRO A 460 29.92 -18.15 3.42
N ARG A 461 28.88 -17.43 3.87
CA ARG A 461 28.83 -16.70 5.14
C ARG A 461 27.54 -17.00 5.89
N MET A 462 27.63 -17.16 7.20
CA MET A 462 26.50 -17.43 8.10
C MET A 462 26.56 -16.48 9.29
N LYS A 463 25.44 -15.83 9.63
CA LYS A 463 25.30 -15.12 10.89
C LYS A 463 24.82 -16.09 11.97
N LEU A 464 25.73 -16.47 12.87
CA LEU A 464 25.39 -17.11 14.13
C LEU A 464 24.90 -16.06 15.14
N THR A 465 24.01 -16.46 16.04
CA THR A 465 23.39 -15.57 17.04
C THR A 465 22.68 -16.41 18.11
N GLU A 466 22.57 -15.86 19.32
CA GLU A 466 21.99 -16.49 20.51
C GLU A 466 20.49 -16.78 20.38
N ASP A 467 19.82 -16.14 19.43
CA ASP A 467 18.42 -16.36 19.07
C ASP A 467 18.35 -17.22 17.79
N PRO A 468 18.03 -18.53 17.87
CA PRO A 468 18.08 -19.42 16.71
C PRO A 468 17.17 -19.01 15.55
N GLU A 469 16.07 -18.28 15.80
CA GLU A 469 15.20 -17.75 14.75
C GLU A 469 15.87 -16.67 13.90
N LYS A 470 16.92 -16.04 14.45
CA LYS A 470 17.67 -14.96 13.81
C LYS A 470 18.89 -15.41 13.00
N GLN A 471 19.19 -16.71 12.96
CA GLN A 471 20.26 -17.27 12.13
C GLN A 471 19.96 -17.11 10.63
N THR A 472 20.99 -17.04 9.79
CA THR A 472 20.86 -16.93 8.32
C THR A 472 21.36 -18.19 7.63
N LEU A 473 20.81 -18.51 6.47
CA LEU A 473 21.27 -19.67 5.68
C LEU A 473 22.44 -19.28 4.76
N PRO A 474 23.57 -20.01 4.80
CA PRO A 474 24.79 -19.66 4.06
C PRO A 474 24.70 -19.93 2.56
N GLY A 475 25.60 -19.28 1.81
CA GLY A 475 25.83 -19.52 0.39
C GLY A 475 24.83 -18.82 -0.53
N SER A 476 25.23 -18.61 -1.78
CA SER A 476 24.32 -18.21 -2.85
C SER A 476 23.39 -19.38 -3.17
N LYS A 477 22.08 -19.12 -3.26
CA LYS A 477 21.04 -20.16 -3.31
C LYS A 477 20.16 -20.06 -4.56
N ALA A 478 19.59 -21.19 -4.96
CA ALA A 478 18.44 -21.24 -5.86
C ALA A 478 17.20 -21.65 -5.05
N ALA A 479 16.05 -21.05 -5.35
CA ALA A 479 14.79 -21.34 -4.67
C ALA A 479 13.74 -21.85 -5.65
N PHE A 480 13.06 -22.93 -5.26
CA PHE A 480 12.08 -23.63 -6.09
C PHE A 480 10.80 -23.91 -5.31
N ARG A 481 9.66 -23.83 -5.99
CA ARG A 481 8.36 -24.20 -5.44
C ARG A 481 7.95 -25.56 -5.96
N LEU A 482 7.64 -26.46 -5.04
CA LEU A 482 7.23 -27.82 -5.34
C LEU A 482 5.70 -27.89 -5.35
N LEU A 483 5.13 -28.31 -6.49
CA LEU A 483 3.70 -28.50 -6.67
C LEU A 483 3.36 -29.99 -6.77
N GLY A 484 2.28 -30.39 -6.12
CA GLY A 484 1.71 -31.74 -6.21
C GLY A 484 0.72 -31.85 -7.36
N SER A 485 0.14 -33.03 -7.50
CA SER A 485 -1.00 -33.24 -8.39
C SER A 485 -2.27 -32.55 -7.83
N ASP A 486 -3.22 -32.21 -8.70
CA ASP A 486 -4.45 -31.50 -8.30
C ASP A 486 -5.23 -32.29 -7.22
N GLY A 487 -5.34 -31.72 -6.02
CA GLY A 487 -6.00 -32.35 -4.86
C GLY A 487 -5.06 -33.11 -3.91
N GLU A 488 -3.77 -33.22 -4.22
CA GLU A 488 -2.77 -33.85 -3.35
C GLU A 488 -2.50 -32.97 -2.12
N ALA A 489 -2.65 -33.53 -0.91
CA ALA A 489 -2.35 -32.79 0.32
C ALA A 489 -0.83 -32.56 0.45
N PRO A 490 -0.38 -31.41 1.00
CA PRO A 490 1.04 -31.20 1.31
C PRO A 490 1.54 -32.34 2.21
N PRO A 491 2.80 -32.77 2.07
CA PRO A 491 3.33 -33.92 2.80
C PRO A 491 3.25 -33.67 4.30
N THR A 492 2.27 -34.29 4.96
CA THR A 492 2.11 -34.20 6.40
C THR A 492 3.30 -34.93 7.05
N PRO A 493 4.17 -34.25 7.81
CA PRO A 493 5.03 -34.98 8.73
C PRO A 493 4.07 -35.74 9.68
N ARG A 494 4.36 -37.01 10.01
CA ARG A 494 3.53 -37.81 10.91
C ARG A 494 3.58 -37.26 12.33
N TRP A 495 2.79 -36.21 12.57
CA TRP A 495 2.53 -35.58 13.84
C TRP A 495 1.02 -35.55 14.02
N SER A 496 0.56 -36.23 15.06
CA SER A 496 -0.85 -36.33 15.40
C SER A 496 -1.20 -35.42 16.58
N PRO A 497 -1.71 -34.20 16.34
CA PRO A 497 -2.59 -33.54 17.29
C PRO A 497 -4.02 -34.09 17.14
N SER A 498 -4.81 -34.05 18.21
CA SER A 498 -6.16 -34.59 18.27
C SER A 498 -7.14 -33.89 17.32
N ARG A 499 -8.04 -34.67 16.71
CA ARG A 499 -9.12 -34.14 15.85
C ARG A 499 -10.12 -33.29 16.65
N SER A 500 -10.55 -32.18 16.07
CA SER A 500 -11.92 -31.68 16.20
C SER A 500 -12.43 -31.31 14.79
N GLN A 501 -13.72 -31.55 14.54
CA GLN A 501 -14.34 -31.38 13.21
C GLN A 501 -15.16 -30.08 13.15
N ALA A 502 -15.13 -29.41 12.01
CA ALA A 502 -16.12 -28.41 11.59
C ALA A 502 -16.37 -28.56 10.08
N PRO A 503 -17.57 -28.24 9.56
CA PRO A 503 -18.02 -28.67 8.24
C PRO A 503 -17.47 -27.83 7.07
N HIS A 504 -17.39 -28.45 5.90
CA HIS A 504 -16.97 -27.80 4.65
C HIS A 504 -18.17 -27.26 3.85
N VAL A 505 -18.01 -26.07 3.27
CA VAL A 505 -18.80 -25.59 2.12
C VAL A 505 -17.86 -25.52 0.93
N ILE A 506 -18.25 -26.14 -0.19
CA ILE A 506 -17.47 -26.18 -1.43
C ILE A 506 -18.18 -25.30 -2.46
N LEU A 507 -17.50 -24.28 -2.97
CA LEU A 507 -17.94 -23.49 -4.12
C LEU A 507 -17.14 -23.93 -5.36
N GLY A 508 -17.86 -24.22 -6.44
CA GLY A 508 -17.31 -24.86 -7.65
C GLY A 508 -16.45 -23.93 -8.51
N ALA A 509 -15.56 -24.53 -9.30
CA ALA A 509 -14.71 -23.83 -10.26
C ALA A 509 -15.14 -24.10 -11.71
N HIS A 510 -15.10 -23.08 -12.56
CA HIS A 510 -15.13 -23.22 -14.02
C HIS A 510 -13.73 -23.00 -14.61
N PRO A 511 -13.34 -23.72 -15.67
CA PRO A 511 -11.96 -23.72 -16.16
C PRO A 511 -11.73 -22.74 -17.33
N THR A 512 -10.57 -22.07 -17.36
CA THR A 512 -9.97 -21.55 -18.60
C THR A 512 -8.43 -21.55 -18.54
N THR A 513 -7.83 -22.30 -19.47
CA THR A 513 -6.52 -22.09 -20.15
C THR A 513 -5.23 -21.89 -19.33
N HIS A 514 -4.44 -22.98 -19.26
CA HIS A 514 -2.97 -23.02 -19.28
C HIS A 514 -2.15 -22.13 -18.31
N THR A 515 -2.32 -22.38 -17.01
CA THR A 515 -1.24 -22.27 -16.01
C THR A 515 -1.33 -23.51 -15.10
N HIS A 516 -0.21 -24.14 -14.73
CA HIS A 516 -0.21 -25.42 -14.00
C HIS A 516 -0.95 -25.32 -12.65
N THR A 517 -1.94 -26.19 -12.41
CA THR A 517 -2.94 -26.06 -11.32
C THR A 517 -2.62 -26.83 -10.03
N GLY A 518 -1.41 -27.38 -9.91
CA GLY A 518 -1.01 -28.26 -8.82
C GLY A 518 -1.07 -27.64 -7.42
N SER A 519 -1.27 -28.48 -6.41
CA SER A 519 -1.32 -28.04 -5.00
C SER A 519 0.06 -27.61 -4.49
N LEU A 520 0.13 -26.52 -3.73
CA LEU A 520 1.38 -26.05 -3.13
C LEU A 520 1.86 -27.02 -2.03
N LEU A 521 2.98 -27.71 -2.24
CA LEU A 521 3.54 -28.65 -1.26
C LEU A 521 4.50 -27.96 -0.28
N LEU A 522 5.58 -27.38 -0.80
CA LEU A 522 6.63 -26.68 -0.05
C LEU A 522 7.54 -25.87 -0.98
N ASP A 523 8.23 -24.87 -0.44
CA ASP A 523 9.36 -24.22 -1.11
C ASP A 523 10.70 -24.85 -0.68
N VAL A 524 11.61 -25.06 -1.61
CA VAL A 524 12.95 -25.64 -1.38
C VAL A 524 14.05 -24.62 -1.69
N LEU A 525 15.06 -24.59 -0.83
CA LEU A 525 16.29 -23.82 -0.98
C LEU A 525 17.46 -24.77 -1.22
N GLN A 526 18.11 -24.63 -2.38
CA GLN A 526 19.34 -25.33 -2.75
C GLN A 526 20.49 -24.33 -2.88
N LEU A 527 21.74 -24.79 -2.84
CA LEU A 527 22.87 -23.98 -3.27
C LEU A 527 22.78 -23.73 -4.78
N ALA A 528 23.25 -22.58 -5.26
CA ALA A 528 23.14 -22.19 -6.67
C ALA A 528 23.90 -23.11 -7.66
N GLU A 529 24.82 -23.94 -7.16
CA GLU A 529 25.56 -24.96 -7.93
C GLU A 529 24.88 -26.35 -7.92
N GLU A 530 23.85 -26.57 -7.10
CA GLU A 530 23.08 -27.82 -7.16
C GLU A 530 22.25 -27.90 -8.45
N PRO A 531 22.09 -29.09 -9.07
CA PRO A 531 21.17 -29.24 -10.19
C PRO A 531 19.72 -28.94 -9.74
N PRO A 532 18.93 -28.25 -10.57
CA PRO A 532 17.55 -27.91 -10.24
C PRO A 532 16.70 -29.17 -10.08
N PRO A 533 15.67 -29.17 -9.21
CA PRO A 533 14.80 -30.32 -9.03
C PRO A 533 13.96 -30.57 -10.28
N GLN A 534 13.68 -31.83 -10.59
CA GLN A 534 12.89 -32.22 -11.75
C GLN A 534 11.50 -32.71 -11.36
N ALA A 535 10.50 -32.37 -12.17
CA ALA A 535 9.16 -32.92 -12.07
C ALA A 535 9.19 -34.45 -12.15
N GLY A 536 8.42 -35.12 -11.29
CA GLY A 536 8.37 -36.58 -11.20
C GLY A 536 9.59 -37.25 -10.57
N GLN A 537 10.67 -36.53 -10.23
CA GLN A 537 11.84 -37.08 -9.54
C GLN A 537 11.66 -37.03 -8.02
N GLU A 538 12.16 -38.03 -7.30
CA GLU A 538 12.24 -37.95 -5.84
C GLU A 538 13.34 -37.00 -5.38
N LEU A 539 12.94 -35.97 -4.63
CA LEU A 539 13.82 -35.01 -3.97
C LEU A 539 13.84 -35.26 -2.46
N ARG A 540 15.04 -35.35 -1.91
CA ARG A 540 15.25 -35.40 -0.45
C ARG A 540 15.34 -33.98 0.11
N VAL A 541 14.45 -33.64 1.03
CA VAL A 541 14.27 -32.29 1.59
C VAL A 541 14.38 -32.33 3.10
N TRP A 542 14.93 -31.29 3.71
CA TRP A 542 14.92 -31.06 5.16
C TRP A 542 13.98 -29.88 5.48
N PRO A 543 12.70 -30.13 5.82
CA PRO A 543 11.78 -29.07 6.22
C PRO A 543 12.31 -28.29 7.43
N ARG A 544 11.96 -27.01 7.50
CA ARG A 544 12.32 -26.10 8.58
C ARG A 544 11.87 -26.68 9.93
N GLY A 545 12.81 -26.87 10.86
CA GLY A 545 12.56 -27.47 12.16
C GLY A 545 12.63 -29.01 12.22
N ALA A 546 12.72 -29.71 11.09
CA ALA A 546 12.70 -31.17 11.04
C ALA A 546 14.07 -31.80 11.36
N ARG A 547 14.10 -32.75 12.31
CA ARG A 547 15.29 -33.56 12.65
C ARG A 547 15.73 -34.47 11.51
N GLU A 548 14.78 -34.91 10.71
CA GLU A 548 14.94 -35.89 9.64
C GLU A 548 14.48 -35.30 8.31
N SER A 549 15.05 -35.82 7.22
CA SER A 549 14.62 -35.48 5.87
C SER A 549 13.30 -36.18 5.51
N CYS A 550 12.43 -35.50 4.77
CA CYS A 550 11.39 -36.18 3.99
C CYS A 550 11.85 -36.42 2.55
N THR A 551 11.18 -37.34 1.86
CA THR A 551 11.26 -37.50 0.40
C THR A 551 9.96 -36.97 -0.19
N VAL A 552 10.06 -36.13 -1.23
CA VAL A 552 8.92 -35.56 -1.95
C VAL A 552 9.12 -35.78 -3.43
N ARG A 553 8.06 -36.19 -4.14
CA ARG A 553 8.05 -36.32 -5.61
C ARG A 553 7.10 -35.26 -6.19
N PRO A 554 7.57 -34.05 -6.53
CA PRO A 554 6.72 -33.01 -7.09
C PRO A 554 6.15 -33.41 -8.46
N ALA A 555 4.90 -33.05 -8.73
CA ALA A 555 4.32 -33.10 -10.08
C ALA A 555 4.87 -31.97 -10.97
N HIS A 556 5.10 -30.78 -10.41
CA HIS A 556 5.75 -29.66 -11.07
C HIS A 556 6.75 -28.95 -10.14
N VAL A 557 7.78 -28.35 -10.74
CA VAL A 557 8.83 -27.58 -10.03
C VAL A 557 8.94 -26.21 -10.69
N GLU A 558 8.69 -25.15 -9.93
CA GLU A 558 8.75 -23.77 -10.42
C GLU A 558 9.97 -23.04 -9.82
N PRO A 559 10.91 -22.51 -10.64
CA PRO A 559 11.95 -21.63 -10.11
C PRO A 559 11.34 -20.29 -9.66
N LEU A 560 11.64 -19.89 -8.43
CA LEU A 560 11.01 -18.72 -7.81
C LEU A 560 11.64 -17.39 -8.26
N LEU A 561 12.96 -17.26 -8.14
CA LEU A 561 13.64 -16.00 -8.47
C LEU A 561 14.06 -15.95 -9.94
N ARG A 562 13.58 -14.95 -10.65
CA ARG A 562 13.99 -14.62 -12.03
C ARG A 562 15.12 -13.62 -12.04
N LEU A 563 15.93 -13.63 -13.11
CA LEU A 563 17.01 -12.67 -13.32
C LEU A 563 16.45 -11.41 -14.00
N TRP A 564 16.41 -10.29 -13.27
CA TRP A 564 15.85 -9.04 -13.76
C TRP A 564 16.92 -8.04 -14.20
N VAL A 565 18.01 -7.92 -13.42
CA VAL A 565 19.15 -7.05 -13.76
C VAL A 565 20.41 -7.89 -13.81
N GLN A 566 21.22 -7.70 -14.84
CA GLN A 566 22.54 -8.31 -14.97
C GLN A 566 23.54 -7.21 -15.35
N GLN A 567 24.57 -7.02 -14.53
CA GLN A 567 25.60 -5.97 -14.73
C GLN A 567 24.96 -4.58 -14.99
N GLY A 568 24.05 -4.18 -14.11
CA GLY A 568 23.33 -2.91 -14.16
C GLY A 568 22.29 -2.77 -15.28
N GLN A 569 22.22 -3.70 -16.23
CA GLN A 569 21.28 -3.68 -17.35
C GLN A 569 20.06 -4.56 -17.06
N LEU A 570 18.88 -4.09 -17.48
CA LEU A 570 17.63 -4.82 -17.35
C LEU A 570 17.56 -5.94 -18.41
N CYS A 571 17.34 -7.19 -17.99
CA CYS A 571 17.32 -8.36 -18.87
C CYS A 571 16.02 -8.51 -19.66
N GLU A 572 14.88 -8.18 -19.03
CA GLU A 572 13.54 -8.25 -19.62
C GLU A 572 12.66 -7.10 -19.11
N PRO A 573 11.69 -6.59 -19.91
CA PRO A 573 10.79 -5.54 -19.46
C PRO A 573 9.98 -5.98 -18.23
N LEU A 574 9.84 -5.08 -17.25
CA LEU A 574 9.03 -5.35 -16.07
C LEU A 574 7.53 -5.52 -16.42
N PRO A 575 6.84 -6.54 -15.87
CA PRO A 575 5.41 -6.74 -16.08
C PRO A 575 4.60 -5.49 -15.72
N SER A 576 3.53 -5.25 -16.48
CA SER A 576 2.55 -4.21 -16.15
C SER A 576 1.88 -4.50 -14.79
N LEU A 577 1.37 -3.45 -14.14
CA LEU A 577 0.67 -3.60 -12.87
C LEU A 577 -0.57 -4.51 -12.99
N ALA A 578 -1.19 -4.59 -14.18
CA ALA A 578 -2.29 -5.50 -14.47
C ALA A 578 -1.84 -6.97 -14.54
N GLU A 579 -0.68 -7.27 -15.13
CA GLU A 579 -0.10 -8.62 -15.15
C GLU A 579 0.31 -9.06 -13.74
N SER A 580 0.95 -8.18 -12.95
CA SER A 580 1.29 -8.47 -11.56
C SER A 580 0.04 -8.65 -10.67
N ARG A 581 -1.02 -7.85 -10.88
CA ARG A 581 -2.32 -8.06 -10.22
C ARG A 581 -2.93 -9.41 -10.63
N ALA A 582 -2.90 -9.77 -11.90
CA ALA A 582 -3.40 -11.07 -12.38
C ALA A 582 -2.64 -12.24 -11.76
N LEU A 583 -1.31 -12.15 -11.65
CA LEU A 583 -0.47 -13.14 -10.97
C LEU A 583 -0.78 -13.24 -9.47
N ALA A 584 -1.00 -12.11 -8.79
CA ALA A 584 -1.44 -12.11 -7.38
C ALA A 584 -2.78 -12.84 -7.19
N GLN A 585 -3.79 -12.50 -8.01
CA GLN A 585 -5.10 -13.14 -7.92
C GLN A 585 -5.05 -14.63 -8.30
N LEU A 586 -4.20 -15.03 -9.25
CA LEU A 586 -3.98 -16.44 -9.58
C LEU A 586 -3.32 -17.19 -8.41
N SER A 587 -2.22 -16.65 -7.88
CA SER A 587 -1.49 -17.27 -6.77
C SER A 587 -2.37 -17.46 -5.53
N LEU A 588 -3.19 -16.46 -5.19
CA LEU A 588 -4.16 -16.53 -4.09
C LEU A 588 -5.26 -17.59 -4.32
N ARG A 589 -5.70 -17.82 -5.57
CA ARG A 589 -6.67 -18.88 -5.89
C ARG A 589 -6.06 -20.28 -5.74
N CYS A 590 -4.81 -20.46 -6.18
CA CYS A 590 -4.06 -21.71 -6.03
C CYS A 590 -3.66 -22.03 -4.58
N LEU A 591 -3.69 -21.04 -3.69
CA LEU A 591 -3.40 -21.23 -2.27
C LEU A 591 -4.50 -22.07 -1.60
N SER A 592 -4.13 -23.13 -0.86
CA SER A 592 -5.12 -23.98 -0.20
C SER A 592 -5.88 -23.21 0.89
N PRO A 593 -7.14 -23.58 1.19
CA PRO A 593 -7.97 -22.84 2.16
C PRO A 593 -7.30 -22.66 3.53
N ALA A 594 -6.60 -23.68 4.03
CA ALA A 594 -5.91 -23.64 5.31
C ALA A 594 -4.76 -22.60 5.38
N HIS A 595 -4.14 -22.24 4.25
CA HIS A 595 -3.14 -21.16 4.16
C HIS A 595 -3.76 -19.79 3.84
N ARG A 596 -5.05 -19.75 3.47
CA ARG A 596 -5.82 -18.51 3.26
C ARG A 596 -6.54 -18.01 4.52
N TRP A 597 -6.58 -18.81 5.59
CA TRP A 597 -7.16 -18.38 6.86
C TRP A 597 -6.45 -17.13 7.40
N LEU A 598 -7.24 -16.16 7.85
CA LEU A 598 -6.75 -14.85 8.31
C LEU A 598 -6.21 -14.90 9.74
N GLU A 599 -6.64 -15.91 10.50
CA GLU A 599 -6.21 -16.26 11.85
C GLU A 599 -5.83 -17.74 11.91
N GLN A 600 -4.77 -18.05 12.66
CA GLN A 600 -4.24 -19.41 12.87
C GLN A 600 -4.17 -20.29 11.59
N PRO A 601 -3.65 -19.78 10.45
CA PRO A 601 -3.51 -20.59 9.25
C PRO A 601 -2.49 -21.72 9.44
N ALA A 602 -2.59 -22.73 8.57
CA ALA A 602 -1.57 -23.76 8.46
C ALA A 602 -0.21 -23.15 8.13
N LEU A 603 0.87 -23.71 8.69
CA LEU A 603 2.23 -23.25 8.42
C LEU A 603 2.73 -23.85 7.10
N TYR A 604 2.99 -22.97 6.13
CA TYR A 604 3.60 -23.35 4.86
C TYR A 604 5.04 -23.82 5.07
N GLN A 605 5.38 -24.96 4.47
CA GLN A 605 6.69 -25.58 4.67
C GLN A 605 7.74 -24.99 3.72
N VAL A 606 8.91 -24.68 4.29
CA VAL A 606 10.12 -24.32 3.56
C VAL A 606 11.20 -25.31 3.97
N GLY A 607 12.01 -25.81 3.04
CA GLY A 607 13.03 -26.83 3.32
C GLY A 607 14.37 -26.60 2.63
N GLY A 608 15.44 -27.17 3.20
CA GLY A 608 16.76 -27.21 2.57
C GLY A 608 16.92 -28.43 1.66
N GLY A 609 17.62 -28.26 0.54
CA GLY A 609 18.00 -29.34 -0.37
C GLY A 609 19.20 -30.17 0.12
N PRO A 610 19.60 -31.20 -0.67
CA PRO A 610 20.62 -32.19 -0.28
C PRO A 610 21.98 -31.63 0.12
N CYS A 611 22.54 -30.67 -0.62
CA CYS A 611 23.88 -30.13 -0.31
C CYS A 611 23.82 -28.95 0.68
N HIS A 612 22.66 -28.33 0.84
CA HIS A 612 22.46 -27.21 1.74
C HIS A 612 22.69 -27.57 3.22
N GLN A 613 22.08 -28.65 3.72
CA GLN A 613 22.15 -29.03 5.14
C GLN A 613 23.58 -29.45 5.60
N PRO A 614 24.40 -30.16 4.79
CA PRO A 614 25.83 -30.32 5.04
C PRO A 614 26.58 -28.99 5.17
N THR A 615 26.35 -28.01 4.29
CA THR A 615 27.02 -26.70 4.34
C THR A 615 26.66 -25.91 5.59
N VAL A 616 25.40 -25.95 6.05
CA VAL A 616 25.01 -25.39 7.36
C VAL A 616 25.79 -26.05 8.50
N ARG A 617 25.88 -27.38 8.51
CA ARG A 617 26.63 -28.12 9.55
C ARG A 617 28.12 -27.81 9.56
N ALA A 618 28.73 -27.62 8.39
CA ALA A 618 30.16 -27.31 8.27
C ALA A 618 30.53 -25.90 8.78
N LEU A 619 29.58 -24.96 8.76
CA LEU A 619 29.79 -23.57 9.22
C LEU A 619 29.36 -23.33 10.67
N CYS A 620 28.72 -24.31 11.31
CA CYS A 620 28.39 -24.25 12.73
C CYS A 620 29.50 -24.89 13.58
N PRO A 621 29.97 -24.23 14.65
CA PRO A 621 31.03 -24.77 15.50
C PRO A 621 30.58 -26.04 16.23
N HIS A 622 31.52 -27.00 16.37
CA HIS A 622 31.30 -28.23 17.13
C HIS A 622 30.96 -27.90 18.60
N GLY A 623 29.73 -28.17 19.03
CA GLY A 623 29.30 -27.99 20.42
C GLY A 623 27.85 -27.50 20.60
N LEU A 624 27.26 -26.86 19.59
CA LEU A 624 25.82 -26.55 19.61
C LEU A 624 25.02 -27.85 19.41
N PRO A 625 24.05 -28.17 20.29
CA PRO A 625 23.32 -29.43 20.18
C PRO A 625 22.48 -29.46 18.91
N SER A 626 22.33 -30.65 18.31
CA SER A 626 21.68 -30.85 17.01
C SER A 626 20.25 -30.31 16.91
N SER A 627 19.57 -30.13 18.04
CA SER A 627 18.25 -29.51 18.16
C SER A 627 18.25 -27.99 17.97
N SER A 628 19.38 -27.31 18.22
CA SER A 628 19.57 -25.86 18.00
C SER A 628 19.96 -25.53 16.56
N LEU A 629 20.37 -26.54 15.78
CA LEU A 629 20.63 -26.46 14.34
C LEU A 629 19.35 -26.64 13.49
N LEU A 630 18.22 -26.84 14.17
CA LEU A 630 16.90 -26.83 13.57
C LEU A 630 16.41 -25.38 13.60
N LEU A 631 16.31 -24.76 12.42
CA LEU A 631 15.61 -23.48 12.27
C LEU A 631 14.24 -23.58 12.97
N PRO A 632 13.94 -22.75 13.98
CA PRO A 632 12.69 -22.93 14.73
C PRO A 632 11.48 -22.73 13.82
N THR A 633 10.42 -23.46 14.13
CA THR A 633 9.06 -23.17 13.65
C THR A 633 8.64 -21.82 14.19
N ALA A 634 8.08 -20.95 13.34
CA ALA A 634 7.52 -19.69 13.80
C ALA A 634 6.51 -19.96 14.94
N ALA A 635 6.71 -19.31 16.09
CA ALA A 635 5.81 -19.47 17.22
C ALA A 635 4.39 -19.05 16.82
N GLY A 636 3.42 -19.94 16.99
CA GLY A 636 2.02 -19.61 16.77
C GLY A 636 1.56 -18.49 17.73
N PRO A 637 0.55 -17.69 17.36
CA PRO A 637 0.05 -16.58 18.19
C PRO A 637 -0.75 -17.11 19.39
N GLY A 638 -0.05 -17.71 20.35
CA GLY A 638 -0.62 -18.28 21.59
C GLY A 638 0.21 -18.01 22.85
N GLY A 639 1.33 -17.28 22.70
CA GLY A 639 2.21 -16.88 23.80
C GLY A 639 2.01 -15.42 24.22
N GLN A 640 0.86 -15.08 24.82
CA GLN A 640 0.80 -13.87 25.64
C GLN A 640 1.66 -14.10 26.89
N THR A 641 2.91 -13.67 26.85
CA THR A 641 3.73 -13.52 28.05
C THR A 641 3.17 -12.37 28.88
N ASP A 642 2.34 -12.70 29.87
CA ASP A 642 1.83 -11.77 30.87
C ASP A 642 3.01 -11.00 31.52
N CYS A 643 3.16 -9.73 31.16
CA CYS A 643 4.20 -8.85 31.68
C CYS A 643 3.89 -8.39 33.11
N ARG A 644 3.71 -9.34 34.03
CA ARG A 644 3.53 -9.10 35.46
C ARG A 644 4.70 -9.67 36.28
N ARG A 645 5.61 -8.75 36.63
CA ARG A 645 6.52 -8.79 37.79
C ARG A 645 7.21 -10.13 38.10
N ARG A 646 8.45 -10.29 37.64
CA ARG A 646 9.49 -11.03 38.38
C ARG A 646 10.78 -10.20 38.42
N PRO A 647 11.39 -9.96 39.60
CA PRO A 647 12.64 -9.21 39.69
C PRO A 647 13.84 -10.08 39.30
N VAL A 648 14.62 -9.63 38.33
CA VAL A 648 15.91 -10.25 37.99
C VAL A 648 16.96 -9.78 39.00
N ARG A 649 17.59 -10.71 39.72
CA ARG A 649 18.78 -10.41 40.54
C ARG A 649 19.98 -10.19 39.61
N ILE A 650 20.45 -8.94 39.51
CA ILE A 650 21.71 -8.62 38.84
C ILE A 650 22.87 -8.90 39.80
N LEU A 651 23.76 -9.82 39.42
CA LEU A 651 24.97 -10.14 40.18
C LEU A 651 26.10 -9.20 39.73
N TRP A 652 26.48 -8.23 40.56
CA TRP A 652 27.62 -7.36 40.28
C TRP A 652 28.94 -8.01 40.72
N TRP A 653 29.90 -8.10 39.81
CA TRP A 653 31.27 -8.48 40.12
C TRP A 653 31.99 -7.33 40.86
N ARG A 654 32.66 -7.66 41.98
CA ARG A 654 33.49 -6.72 42.74
C ARG A 654 34.90 -6.60 42.15
N LEU A 655 35.41 -5.38 42.09
CA LEU A 655 36.83 -5.04 42.16
C LEU A 655 37.01 -3.87 43.16
N PRO A 656 38.23 -3.64 43.72
CA PRO A 656 38.34 -3.48 45.16
C PRO A 656 38.22 -2.05 45.71
N GLU A 657 38.13 -2.03 47.04
CA GLU A 657 37.75 -0.92 47.92
C GLU A 657 38.74 0.27 47.87
N ILE A 658 38.20 1.49 47.76
CA ILE A 658 38.81 2.69 48.35
C ILE A 658 37.78 3.29 49.31
N ASN A 659 38.23 3.48 50.54
CA ASN A 659 37.40 3.77 51.71
C ASN A 659 37.34 5.28 51.96
N MET A 660 36.14 5.87 52.01
CA MET A 660 35.87 7.20 52.60
C MET A 660 34.41 7.26 53.06
N SER A 661 34.22 7.62 54.32
CA SER A 661 32.92 7.73 55.00
C SER A 661 32.21 9.04 54.71
N HIS A 662 30.90 9.03 54.49
CA HIS A 662 29.91 9.76 55.32
C HIS A 662 28.46 9.43 54.90
N SER A 663 27.54 9.55 55.85
CA SER A 663 26.11 9.21 55.74
C SER A 663 25.25 10.35 55.19
N LEU A 664 24.18 10.04 54.44
CA LEU A 664 22.82 10.60 54.59
C LEU A 664 21.80 9.88 53.65
N SER A 665 20.51 10.15 53.84
CA SER A 665 19.36 9.31 53.40
C SER A 665 18.83 9.63 51.98
N PRO A 666 17.94 8.78 51.39
CA PRO A 666 17.65 8.80 49.96
C PRO A 666 16.35 9.50 49.55
N THR A 667 16.40 10.31 48.48
CA THR A 667 15.21 10.67 47.68
C THR A 667 15.57 11.00 46.23
N THR A 668 14.61 10.77 45.32
CA THR A 668 14.53 11.27 43.93
C THR A 668 15.39 10.56 42.87
N CYS A 669 14.72 9.83 41.98
CA CYS A 669 15.30 9.35 40.71
C CYS A 669 15.50 10.51 39.73
N TYR A 670 16.69 10.61 39.13
CA TYR A 670 16.95 11.52 38.00
C TYR A 670 16.81 10.78 36.66
N VAL A 671 16.00 11.34 35.76
CA VAL A 671 16.04 11.05 34.32
C VAL A 671 16.77 12.20 33.65
N SER A 672 17.94 11.93 33.08
CA SER A 672 18.73 12.95 32.38
C SER A 672 18.34 13.05 30.92
N PHE A 673 17.64 14.12 30.54
CA PHE A 673 17.58 14.59 29.16
C PHE A 673 18.79 15.48 28.87
N PHE A 674 19.55 15.17 27.82
CA PHE A 674 20.58 16.07 27.32
C PHE A 674 19.92 17.20 26.51
N HIS A 675 20.01 18.43 27.03
CA HIS A 675 19.66 19.64 26.29
C HIS A 675 20.81 20.00 25.34
N LEU A 676 20.51 20.24 24.05
CA LEU A 676 21.41 20.99 23.19
C LEU A 676 21.41 22.47 23.63
N ALA A 677 22.60 23.06 23.70
CA ALA A 677 22.77 24.48 23.91
C ALA A 677 22.64 25.24 22.59
N CYS A 678 21.82 26.30 22.57
CA CYS A 678 21.87 27.34 21.55
C CYS A 678 22.34 28.64 22.23
N HIS A 679 23.36 29.29 21.67
CA HIS A 679 23.77 30.62 22.10
C HIS A 679 22.74 31.69 21.67
N PRO A 680 22.63 32.81 22.40
CA PRO A 680 21.63 33.84 22.14
C PRO A 680 22.04 34.77 20.99
N LEU A 681 21.05 35.26 20.25
CA LEU A 681 21.12 36.48 19.45
C LEU A 681 20.01 37.43 19.90
N ASP A 682 20.28 38.73 19.82
CA ASP A 682 19.54 39.78 20.51
C ASP A 682 18.07 39.96 20.06
N CYS A 683 17.21 40.24 21.04
CA CYS A 683 15.85 40.73 20.83
C CYS A 683 15.67 42.11 21.51
N GLN A 684 15.39 43.14 20.71
CA GLN A 684 14.79 44.40 21.18
C GLN A 684 13.53 44.68 20.33
N GLY A 685 12.40 45.03 20.97
CA GLY A 685 11.21 45.54 20.25
C GLY A 685 9.86 44.84 20.55
N LEU A 686 9.29 45.18 21.71
CA LEU A 686 7.87 45.28 22.11
C LEU A 686 6.76 45.29 21.01
N PRO A 687 5.45 45.10 21.34
CA PRO A 687 4.85 44.01 22.14
C PRO A 687 3.43 43.55 21.64
N GLY A 688 2.96 42.40 22.14
CA GLY A 688 1.54 42.17 22.45
C GLY A 688 0.73 41.23 21.55
N TRP A 689 0.15 40.18 22.15
CA TRP A 689 -1.30 40.02 22.39
C TRP A 689 -1.57 38.78 23.26
N ALA A 690 -2.63 38.81 24.07
CA ALA A 690 -3.15 37.65 24.80
C ALA A 690 -3.83 36.66 23.82
N GLY A 691 -4.05 35.37 24.10
CA GLY A 691 -3.97 34.64 25.37
C GLY A 691 -5.30 33.93 25.64
N ILE A 692 -5.48 32.72 25.08
CA ILE A 692 -6.65 31.85 25.33
C ILE A 692 -6.16 30.43 25.65
N ARG A 693 -6.58 29.88 26.80
CA ARG A 693 -6.31 28.50 27.21
C ARG A 693 -7.38 27.56 26.66
N SER A 694 -6.97 26.46 26.03
CA SER A 694 -7.88 25.34 25.72
C SER A 694 -8.06 24.44 26.94
N GLN A 695 -9.31 24.19 27.34
CA GLN A 695 -9.65 23.14 28.31
C GLN A 695 -10.04 21.85 27.56
N SER A 696 -9.23 20.80 27.70
CA SER A 696 -9.62 19.44 27.31
C SER A 696 -10.43 18.78 28.43
N LYS A 697 -11.72 18.51 28.21
CA LYS A 697 -12.54 17.71 29.13
C LYS A 697 -12.44 16.22 28.80
N SER A 698 -11.96 15.44 29.75
CA SER A 698 -12.09 13.98 29.79
C SER A 698 -13.26 13.59 30.69
N SER A 699 -14.30 12.95 30.15
CA SER A 699 -15.43 12.43 30.95
C SER A 699 -15.33 10.92 31.10
N CYS A 700 -14.99 10.45 32.30
CA CYS A 700 -15.16 9.04 32.69
C CYS A 700 -16.60 8.79 33.13
N SER A 701 -17.12 7.61 32.81
CA SER A 701 -18.44 7.13 33.24
C SER A 701 -18.41 6.55 34.65
N GLN A 702 -19.48 6.77 35.44
CA GLN A 702 -20.17 5.73 36.22
C GLN A 702 -21.33 6.28 37.10
N GLY A 703 -22.33 5.43 37.35
CA GLY A 703 -23.06 5.37 38.63
C GLY A 703 -24.29 6.27 38.82
N ARG A 704 -25.50 5.70 38.76
CA ARG A 704 -26.72 6.28 39.37
C ARG A 704 -26.71 6.04 40.91
N PRO A 705 -27.12 7.00 41.75
CA PRO A 705 -27.29 6.77 43.19
C PRO A 705 -28.71 6.30 43.56
N ARG A 706 -28.84 5.63 44.72
CA ARG A 706 -30.09 5.50 45.50
C ARG A 706 -30.04 6.49 46.68
N PRO A 707 -31.19 7.00 47.18
CA PRO A 707 -31.20 8.02 48.22
C PRO A 707 -31.02 7.42 49.63
N GLY A 708 -30.20 8.07 50.44
CA GLY A 708 -30.14 7.90 51.90
C GLY A 708 -30.38 9.27 52.56
N GLN A 709 -31.26 9.32 53.55
CA GLN A 709 -31.62 10.54 54.28
C GLN A 709 -30.71 10.77 55.50
N GLY A 710 -30.48 12.04 55.82
CA GLY A 710 -30.36 12.51 57.21
C GLY A 710 -28.95 12.79 57.74
N GLY A 711 -28.83 13.91 58.46
CA GLY A 711 -27.94 13.99 59.63
C GLY A 711 -26.63 14.79 59.49
N GLU A 712 -26.76 16.12 59.45
CA GLU A 712 -25.99 17.10 60.26
C GLU A 712 -24.43 17.17 60.29
N ALA A 713 -24.00 18.41 60.58
CA ALA A 713 -22.73 18.86 61.14
C ALA A 713 -21.47 18.95 60.23
N ALA A 714 -20.82 20.10 60.37
CA ALA A 714 -19.58 20.54 59.72
C ALA A 714 -18.49 20.75 60.82
N PRO A 715 -17.40 21.50 60.58
CA PRO A 715 -16.29 21.20 59.66
C PRO A 715 -14.93 21.16 60.40
N CYS A 716 -13.90 20.64 59.71
CA CYS A 716 -12.48 21.03 59.85
C CYS A 716 -11.76 20.72 58.53
#